data_AF-A0A9E3VR98-F1
#
_entry.id   AF-A0A9E3VR98-F1
#
_cell.length_a   1.000
_cell.length_b   1.000
_cell.length_c   1.000
_cell.angle_alpha   90.00
_cell.angle_beta   90.00
_cell.angle_gamma   90.00
#
_symmetry.space_group_name_H-M   'P 1'
#
loop_
_entity.id
_entity.type
_entity.pdbx_description
1 polymer ?
#
loop_
_entity_poly.entity_id
_entity_poly.type
_entity_poly.pdbx_seq_one_letter_code
_entity_poly.pdbx_strand_id
1 'polypeptide(L)'
;MKKLIACLASGVCLATAAAWHGLQSEKSVTSPPVVVAAEATMEAPGTTQWAEFLPLPFPTGYGGTADVRGQSTEGEGTAQASSPKPVQWGRVADESEFPAVVSRLSRAVAYGSSLRHIHELAGEPDQDWAAREDGSVWLAWQTRFQTNPDRMTPLFMQALDTATGIPKQNLIFQLALTLPDEVAFPKLREIQDGTNPADTEDALCALAFRGDPGAVRTFELLAANKDEADCNILCDGPKAHDELARQGKREILRSYRCIELLDFRPYFHLHAWSYMRGDKAVFSWADEKAQRTTSQRRALAKTLLPHWLNRYSGHPGSDDMAWRLSRTCEDDGEYVEAARWASRCATFPDQDMTAHGVAQLIELAECRLERWQLAALLDGPDWQRNRQLVEYIELRRLAVEDGFQAALDAAEFIAATEPDSLLAGCFRSRWACDPPRGLTSGVDALAKADALFSVYGEMPRSQYYLNPVNYWAGSWEHMTSYVGATPKDRRLNPPADAVQLPTSRLTAQFRTWATLADLQERRDALEGDARADMEYKIAAVYYHERDAIFPVYAANRVNSGVPNGVGREGERLTTNFASLRRAADLFEKLAADWPNWQARDKAIYSAALAWIKLVDYRPVPAGAVGIRNGVSLFEQLVSEHPDSTLSDDAYRAAAYWRRVHSHAWNKE
;
A
#
# COMPACT_ATOMS: atom_id res chain seq x y z
N MET A 1 -5.13 44.40 9.70
CA MET A 1 -4.26 45.35 10.40
C MET A 1 -5.11 46.17 11.38
N LYS A 2 -4.87 45.93 12.67
CA LYS A 2 -5.02 46.87 13.79
C LYS A 2 -6.43 47.25 14.28
N LYS A 3 -6.78 46.51 15.36
CA LYS A 3 -7.39 46.91 16.65
C LYS A 3 -8.82 46.41 16.87
N LEU A 4 -9.04 45.40 17.71
CA LEU A 4 -8.90 45.27 19.19
C LEU A 4 -10.10 45.82 19.98
N ILE A 5 -10.68 44.92 20.80
CA ILE A 5 -11.13 45.08 22.21
C ILE A 5 -12.51 45.71 22.42
N ALA A 6 -13.39 45.24 23.32
CA ALA A 6 -13.50 44.05 24.20
C ALA A 6 -14.82 44.14 25.03
N CYS A 7 -15.03 43.13 25.88
CA CYS A 7 -15.99 42.93 26.98
C CYS A 7 -17.18 42.01 26.60
N LEU A 8 -17.39 40.86 27.25
CA LEU A 8 -17.30 40.62 28.70
C LEU A 8 -16.72 39.24 29.06
N ALA A 9 -15.78 39.25 29.99
CA ALA A 9 -15.45 38.15 30.89
C ALA A 9 -16.13 38.40 32.24
N SER A 10 -16.65 37.37 32.90
CA SER A 10 -16.74 37.29 34.37
C SER A 10 -16.89 35.84 34.78
N GLY A 11 -15.97 35.31 35.60
CA GLY A 11 -16.12 33.99 36.19
C GLY A 11 -14.85 33.36 36.77
N VAL A 12 -14.04 34.12 37.49
CA VAL A 12 -12.95 33.59 38.36
C VAL A 12 -13.45 33.59 39.80
N CYS A 13 -13.29 32.47 40.51
CA CYS A 13 -13.22 32.46 41.96
C CYS A 13 -12.02 31.60 42.40
N LEU A 14 -11.13 32.27 43.14
CA LEU A 14 -10.02 31.72 43.91
C LEU A 14 -10.51 30.91 45.11
N ALA A 15 -9.73 29.91 45.51
CA ALA A 15 -9.56 29.56 46.93
C ALA A 15 -8.13 29.07 47.18
N THR A 16 -7.37 29.83 47.96
CA THR A 16 -6.15 29.41 48.66
C THR A 16 -6.28 29.84 50.12
N ALA A 17 -6.03 28.93 51.07
CA ALA A 17 -5.20 29.15 52.27
C ALA A 17 -5.28 27.98 53.28
N ALA A 18 -4.10 27.36 53.48
CA ALA A 18 -3.42 27.04 54.75
C ALA A 18 -4.05 26.12 55.83
N ALA A 19 -3.32 25.04 56.16
CA ALA A 19 -2.97 24.66 57.54
C ALA A 19 -1.64 23.87 57.56
N TRP A 20 -0.86 24.08 58.62
CA TRP A 20 0.57 23.77 58.79
C TRP A 20 0.78 22.77 59.95
N HIS A 21 1.96 22.13 59.96
CA HIS A 21 2.71 21.41 61.01
C HIS A 21 2.64 19.87 61.10
N GLY A 22 3.84 19.24 61.06
CA GLY A 22 4.04 17.89 61.62
C GLY A 22 5.32 17.08 61.27
N LEU A 23 6.53 17.64 61.46
CA LEU A 23 7.78 17.00 61.96
C LEU A 23 8.43 15.71 61.33
N GLN A 24 9.78 15.84 61.21
CA GLN A 24 10.87 14.82 61.39
C GLN A 24 11.11 13.81 60.25
N SER A 25 12.34 13.42 59.87
CA SER A 25 13.71 13.72 60.31
C SER A 25 14.71 13.15 59.27
N GLU A 26 15.84 13.83 59.09
CA GLU A 26 17.20 13.34 58.78
C GLU A 26 17.41 11.93 58.18
N LYS A 27 18.14 11.87 57.06
CA LYS A 27 19.32 11.01 56.91
C LYS A 27 20.20 11.45 55.73
N SER A 28 21.29 12.12 56.08
CA SER A 28 22.48 12.26 55.26
C SER A 28 23.17 10.90 55.07
N VAL A 29 23.48 10.50 53.84
CA VAL A 29 24.46 9.44 53.57
C VAL A 29 25.55 10.03 52.70
N THR A 30 26.73 10.05 53.29
CA THR A 30 28.05 10.39 52.75
C THR A 30 28.51 9.34 51.73
N SER A 31 28.92 9.78 50.55
CA SER A 31 29.73 8.97 49.62
C SER A 31 31.23 9.24 49.85
N PRO A 32 32.10 8.21 49.85
CA PRO A 32 33.54 8.39 50.00
C PRO A 32 34.21 8.77 48.66
N PRO A 33 35.42 9.37 48.70
CA PRO A 33 36.15 9.79 47.51
C PRO A 33 36.93 8.62 46.91
N VAL A 34 36.96 8.50 45.58
CA VAL A 34 37.94 7.66 44.89
C VAL A 34 38.94 8.54 44.16
N VAL A 35 40.19 8.18 44.40
CA VAL A 35 41.43 8.87 44.16
C VAL A 35 41.83 8.86 42.68
N VAL A 36 42.43 9.99 42.32
CA VAL A 36 43.18 10.34 41.11
C VAL A 36 44.23 9.29 40.76
N ALA A 37 44.31 8.91 39.47
CA ALA A 37 45.56 8.47 38.86
C ALA A 37 45.80 9.31 37.60
N ALA A 38 46.77 10.21 37.72
CA ALA A 38 47.35 10.96 36.61
C ALA A 38 48.48 10.13 36.01
N GLU A 39 48.47 9.95 34.70
CA GLU A 39 49.70 9.75 33.93
C GLU A 39 49.68 10.73 32.76
N ALA A 40 50.62 11.67 32.83
CA ALA A 40 50.97 12.59 31.77
C ALA A 40 52.23 12.05 31.11
N THR A 41 52.29 12.07 29.77
CA THR A 41 53.51 12.47 29.05
C THR A 41 53.21 12.91 27.62
N MET A 42 53.54 14.18 27.41
CA MET A 42 54.29 14.79 26.29
C MET A 42 53.64 14.99 24.91
N GLU A 43 53.64 16.29 24.57
CA GLU A 43 53.34 16.93 23.30
C GLU A 43 54.37 16.63 22.19
N ALA A 44 53.90 16.63 20.94
CA ALA A 44 54.54 17.33 19.83
C ALA A 44 53.49 17.67 18.74
N PRO A 45 53.68 18.76 17.96
CA PRO A 45 52.61 19.44 17.23
C PRO A 45 52.51 19.04 15.75
N GLY A 46 51.33 19.25 15.18
CA GLY A 46 51.16 19.47 13.75
C GLY A 46 50.89 18.21 12.91
N THR A 47 49.63 18.02 12.54
CA THR A 47 49.15 17.97 11.15
C THR A 47 47.67 17.59 11.17
N THR A 48 46.88 18.39 10.48
CA THR A 48 45.44 18.26 10.33
C THR A 48 45.11 16.93 9.64
N GLN A 49 44.58 15.96 10.39
CA GLN A 49 44.06 14.71 9.83
C GLN A 49 42.73 14.98 9.10
N TRP A 50 42.81 15.31 7.81
CA TRP A 50 41.70 15.17 6.86
C TRP A 50 42.09 14.08 5.84
N ALA A 51 42.04 12.81 6.25
CA ALA A 51 42.35 11.70 5.35
C ALA A 51 41.49 10.42 5.56
N GLU A 52 40.42 10.45 6.37
CA GLU A 52 39.58 9.26 6.61
C GLU A 52 38.21 9.28 5.91
N PHE A 53 37.94 10.22 4.99
CA PHE A 53 36.64 10.35 4.34
C PHE A 53 36.60 9.92 2.86
N LEU A 54 37.19 8.77 2.49
CA LEU A 54 36.84 8.11 1.22
C LEU A 54 37.03 6.57 1.30
N PRO A 55 35.94 5.80 1.40
CA PRO A 55 35.85 4.52 0.71
C PRO A 55 34.90 4.70 -0.48
N LEU A 56 35.47 4.90 -1.67
CA LEU A 56 34.72 4.75 -2.92
C LEU A 56 34.41 3.24 -3.11
N PRO A 57 33.14 2.82 -3.28
CA PRO A 57 32.85 1.44 -3.60
C PRO A 57 33.12 1.18 -5.10
N PHE A 58 34.09 0.32 -5.39
CA PHE A 58 34.27 -0.28 -6.72
C PHE A 58 33.28 -1.44 -6.89
N PRO A 59 32.46 -1.49 -7.96
CA PRO A 59 31.73 -2.71 -8.29
C PRO A 59 32.67 -3.64 -9.07
N THR A 60 33.12 -4.72 -8.42
CA THR A 60 33.74 -5.87 -9.08
C THR A 60 32.70 -6.67 -9.87
N GLY A 61 33.13 -7.22 -11.01
CA GLY A 61 32.29 -7.70 -12.11
C GLY A 61 31.27 -8.79 -11.79
N TYR A 62 30.18 -8.77 -12.57
CA TYR A 62 29.32 -9.92 -12.79
C TYR A 62 29.92 -10.79 -13.90
N GLY A 63 30.49 -11.93 -13.50
CA GLY A 63 30.80 -13.05 -14.38
C GLY A 63 29.56 -13.93 -14.57
N GLY A 64 29.39 -14.47 -15.77
CA GLY A 64 28.17 -15.13 -16.23
C GLY A 64 27.97 -16.59 -15.80
N THR A 65 26.81 -17.10 -16.20
CA THR A 65 26.46 -18.53 -16.25
C THR A 65 25.75 -18.73 -17.59
N ALA A 66 26.44 -19.23 -18.62
CA ALA A 66 26.71 -20.64 -18.89
C ALA A 66 25.44 -21.41 -19.30
N ASP A 67 25.27 -21.46 -20.62
CA ASP A 67 24.47 -22.38 -21.43
C ASP A 67 24.74 -23.85 -21.03
N VAL A 68 23.69 -24.66 -20.86
CA VAL A 68 23.80 -26.13 -20.88
C VAL A 68 22.68 -26.69 -21.75
N ARG A 69 23.04 -27.00 -23.00
CA ARG A 69 22.34 -27.98 -23.84
C ARG A 69 22.73 -29.39 -23.38
N GLY A 70 21.75 -30.28 -23.26
CA GLY A 70 21.93 -31.72 -23.15
C GLY A 70 20.93 -32.46 -24.04
N GLN A 71 21.45 -33.21 -25.01
CA GLN A 71 20.72 -34.00 -26.00
C GLN A 71 20.37 -35.42 -25.50
N SER A 72 19.35 -35.99 -26.16
CA SER A 72 19.13 -37.40 -26.53
C SER A 72 18.65 -38.40 -25.47
N THR A 73 17.56 -39.12 -25.76
CA THR A 73 17.64 -40.42 -26.45
C THR A 73 16.24 -40.94 -26.84
N GLU A 74 16.26 -41.72 -27.93
CA GLU A 74 15.14 -42.33 -28.64
C GLU A 74 14.47 -43.47 -27.86
N GLY A 75 13.23 -43.78 -28.24
CA GLY A 75 12.51 -44.97 -27.82
C GLY A 75 11.28 -45.20 -28.69
N GLU A 76 11.46 -45.88 -29.82
CA GLU A 76 10.41 -46.38 -30.70
C GLU A 76 9.57 -47.47 -30.01
N GLY A 77 8.25 -47.46 -30.27
CA GLY A 77 7.34 -48.52 -29.84
C GLY A 77 6.07 -48.49 -30.69
N THR A 78 6.06 -49.28 -31.77
CA THR A 78 4.92 -49.52 -32.65
C THR A 78 3.97 -50.55 -32.05
N ALA A 79 2.66 -50.25 -32.06
CA ALA A 79 1.62 -51.28 -31.95
C ALA A 79 0.38 -50.86 -32.76
N GLN A 80 0.08 -51.67 -33.78
CA GLN A 80 -1.11 -51.63 -34.60
C GLN A 80 -2.36 -51.93 -33.77
N ALA A 81 -3.44 -51.17 -33.97
CA ALA A 81 -4.78 -51.57 -33.60
C ALA A 81 -5.74 -51.40 -34.79
N SER A 82 -6.42 -52.50 -35.09
CA SER A 82 -7.36 -52.75 -36.16
C SER A 82 -8.58 -51.82 -36.15
N SER A 83 -9.00 -51.39 -37.34
CA SER A 83 -10.25 -50.68 -37.59
C SER A 83 -11.48 -51.60 -37.44
N PRO A 84 -12.51 -51.21 -36.66
CA PRO A 84 -13.84 -51.81 -36.78
C PRO A 84 -14.69 -51.04 -37.81
N LYS A 85 -15.49 -51.80 -38.56
CA LYS A 85 -16.46 -51.32 -39.55
C LYS A 85 -17.56 -50.46 -38.90
N PRO A 86 -18.14 -49.49 -39.63
CA PRO A 86 -19.22 -48.67 -39.11
C PRO A 86 -20.52 -49.49 -39.02
N VAL A 87 -21.17 -49.41 -37.86
CA VAL A 87 -22.53 -49.87 -37.66
C VAL A 87 -23.46 -48.65 -37.82
N GLN A 88 -24.42 -48.74 -38.73
CA GLN A 88 -25.48 -47.74 -38.87
C GLN A 88 -26.53 -47.95 -37.77
N TRP A 89 -26.81 -46.91 -36.98
CA TRP A 89 -28.02 -46.83 -36.16
C TRP A 89 -28.66 -45.45 -36.29
N GLY A 90 -29.98 -45.46 -36.43
CA GLY A 90 -30.83 -44.31 -36.73
C GLY A 90 -31.15 -43.42 -35.52
N ARG A 91 -31.73 -42.26 -35.84
CA ARG A 91 -32.26 -41.25 -34.92
C ARG A 91 -33.22 -41.86 -33.90
N VAL A 92 -32.98 -41.59 -32.62
CA VAL A 92 -34.01 -41.56 -31.58
C VAL A 92 -33.66 -40.43 -30.60
N ALA A 93 -34.57 -39.47 -30.43
CA ALA A 93 -34.71 -38.69 -29.21
C ALA A 93 -36.17 -38.85 -28.81
N ASP A 94 -36.41 -39.63 -27.76
CA ASP A 94 -37.73 -39.81 -27.15
C ASP A 94 -37.82 -38.88 -25.93
N GLU A 95 -38.89 -38.09 -25.85
CA GLU A 95 -39.18 -37.14 -24.76
C GLU A 95 -39.37 -37.84 -23.41
N SER A 96 -39.50 -39.17 -23.39
CA SER A 96 -39.71 -39.98 -22.19
C SER A 96 -38.49 -40.10 -21.25
N GLU A 97 -37.26 -39.86 -21.73
CA GLU A 97 -36.03 -39.93 -20.89
C GLU A 97 -35.72 -38.63 -20.13
N PHE A 98 -36.47 -37.57 -20.41
CA PHE A 98 -36.23 -36.20 -19.94
C PHE A 98 -36.20 -36.00 -18.40
N PRO A 99 -37.03 -36.68 -17.58
CA PRO A 99 -36.99 -36.56 -16.12
C PRO A 99 -35.70 -37.15 -15.50
N ALA A 100 -35.13 -38.19 -16.09
CA ALA A 100 -33.87 -38.78 -15.65
C ALA A 100 -32.66 -37.89 -16.00
N VAL A 101 -32.76 -37.16 -17.11
CA VAL A 101 -31.79 -36.16 -17.58
C VAL A 101 -31.73 -34.95 -16.65
N VAL A 102 -32.89 -34.43 -16.26
CA VAL A 102 -33.03 -33.33 -15.29
C VAL A 102 -32.43 -33.69 -13.91
N SER A 103 -32.68 -34.91 -13.44
CA SER A 103 -32.10 -35.43 -12.18
C SER A 103 -30.57 -35.58 -12.22
N ARG A 104 -29.98 -35.74 -13.42
CA ARG A 104 -28.53 -35.84 -13.64
C ARG A 104 -27.89 -34.46 -13.85
N LEU A 105 -28.56 -33.52 -14.52
CA LEU A 105 -28.17 -32.10 -14.62
C LEU A 105 -28.05 -31.45 -13.24
N SER A 106 -29.05 -31.67 -12.38
CA SER A 106 -29.05 -31.17 -10.99
C SER A 106 -27.88 -31.72 -10.17
N ARG A 107 -27.39 -32.94 -10.46
CA ARG A 107 -26.18 -33.52 -9.82
C ARG A 107 -24.86 -33.03 -10.45
N ALA A 108 -24.84 -32.68 -11.73
CA ALA A 108 -23.63 -32.30 -12.48
C ALA A 108 -23.25 -30.82 -12.37
N VAL A 109 -24.22 -29.91 -12.17
CA VAL A 109 -23.95 -28.47 -11.93
C VAL A 109 -23.23 -28.24 -10.58
N ALA A 110 -23.26 -29.21 -9.67
CA ALA A 110 -22.52 -29.16 -8.40
C ALA A 110 -20.99 -29.39 -8.55
N TYR A 111 -20.48 -29.83 -9.72
CA TYR A 111 -19.11 -30.35 -9.85
C TYR A 111 -18.32 -29.88 -11.09
N GLY A 112 -18.70 -28.79 -11.77
CA GLY A 112 -17.92 -28.26 -12.91
C GLY A 112 -17.87 -29.17 -14.16
N SER A 113 -18.51 -30.34 -14.14
CA SER A 113 -18.58 -31.32 -15.24
C SER A 113 -19.78 -31.10 -16.18
N SER A 114 -20.33 -29.89 -16.19
CA SER A 114 -21.76 -29.63 -16.41
C SER A 114 -22.27 -29.56 -17.85
N LEU A 115 -21.44 -29.64 -18.90
CA LEU A 115 -21.88 -29.13 -20.23
C LEU A 115 -21.92 -30.16 -21.35
N ARG A 116 -21.40 -31.37 -21.09
CA ARG A 116 -21.37 -32.47 -22.08
C ARG A 116 -22.79 -32.93 -22.45
N HIS A 117 -23.68 -32.96 -21.47
CA HIS A 117 -25.05 -33.45 -21.64
C HIS A 117 -26.03 -32.41 -22.23
N ILE A 118 -25.82 -31.11 -22.01
CA ILE A 118 -26.64 -30.07 -22.68
C ILE A 118 -26.42 -30.12 -24.21
N HIS A 119 -25.23 -30.53 -24.65
CA HIS A 119 -24.88 -30.71 -26.06
C HIS A 119 -25.47 -31.98 -26.69
N GLU A 120 -25.46 -33.12 -25.99
CA GLU A 120 -26.09 -34.37 -26.45
C GLU A 120 -27.61 -34.21 -26.64
N LEU A 121 -28.27 -33.39 -25.81
CA LEU A 121 -29.69 -33.00 -25.95
C LEU A 121 -29.98 -32.11 -27.17
N ALA A 122 -28.97 -31.46 -27.75
CA ALA A 122 -29.15 -30.62 -28.93
C ALA A 122 -29.19 -31.41 -30.26
N GLY A 123 -28.97 -32.73 -30.21
CA GLY A 123 -29.18 -33.66 -31.33
C GLY A 123 -27.99 -33.87 -32.27
N GLU A 124 -26.75 -33.58 -31.85
CA GLU A 124 -25.55 -33.80 -32.67
C GLU A 124 -24.65 -34.88 -32.05
N PRO A 125 -24.41 -36.01 -32.74
CA PRO A 125 -23.47 -37.03 -32.30
C PRO A 125 -22.07 -36.65 -32.75
N ASP A 126 -21.12 -36.47 -31.82
CA ASP A 126 -19.70 -36.44 -32.20
C ASP A 126 -18.80 -37.08 -31.14
N GLN A 127 -17.96 -38.01 -31.59
CA GLN A 127 -17.21 -38.97 -30.77
C GLN A 127 -15.96 -38.40 -30.10
N ASP A 128 -15.61 -37.13 -30.36
CA ASP A 128 -14.32 -36.55 -29.95
C ASP A 128 -14.36 -35.73 -28.63
N TRP A 129 -15.55 -35.49 -28.07
CA TRP A 129 -15.71 -34.68 -26.85
C TRP A 129 -15.41 -35.44 -25.56
N ALA A 130 -15.41 -36.78 -25.62
CA ALA A 130 -15.26 -37.64 -24.45
C ALA A 130 -13.87 -37.60 -23.80
N ALA A 131 -12.87 -37.05 -24.49
CA ALA A 131 -11.46 -37.06 -24.07
C ALA A 131 -10.94 -35.71 -23.54
N ARG A 132 -11.78 -34.66 -23.46
CA ARG A 132 -11.35 -33.33 -23.02
C ARG A 132 -12.09 -32.92 -21.75
N GLU A 133 -11.46 -33.21 -20.60
CA GLU A 133 -11.79 -32.61 -19.29
C GLU A 133 -11.24 -31.18 -19.14
N ASP A 134 -10.75 -30.57 -20.22
CA ASP A 134 -10.41 -29.15 -20.22
C ASP A 134 -11.69 -28.30 -20.44
N GLY A 135 -11.71 -27.05 -19.98
CA GLY A 135 -12.90 -26.16 -19.97
C GLY A 135 -13.55 -25.83 -21.33
N SER A 136 -13.27 -26.59 -22.40
CA SER A 136 -13.83 -26.48 -23.75
C SER A 136 -15.36 -26.64 -23.82
N VAL A 137 -15.96 -27.43 -22.92
CA VAL A 137 -17.41 -27.64 -22.93
C VAL A 137 -18.19 -26.42 -22.43
N TRP A 138 -17.58 -25.62 -21.55
CA TRP A 138 -18.16 -24.36 -21.07
C TRP A 138 -18.08 -23.27 -22.13
N LEU A 139 -16.95 -23.23 -22.84
CA LEU A 139 -16.75 -22.44 -24.04
C LEU A 139 -17.87 -22.66 -25.07
N ALA A 140 -18.20 -23.93 -25.34
CA ALA A 140 -19.16 -24.32 -26.35
C ALA A 140 -20.59 -23.91 -25.96
N TRP A 141 -20.95 -24.05 -24.69
CA TRP A 141 -22.25 -23.62 -24.19
C TRP A 141 -22.42 -22.11 -24.20
N GLN A 142 -21.41 -21.35 -23.74
CA GLN A 142 -21.46 -19.89 -23.77
C GLN A 142 -21.51 -19.35 -25.20
N THR A 143 -20.70 -19.93 -26.10
CA THR A 143 -20.71 -19.60 -27.53
C THR A 143 -22.09 -19.90 -28.13
N ARG A 144 -22.73 -21.02 -27.76
CA ARG A 144 -24.09 -21.38 -28.23
C ARG A 144 -25.18 -20.48 -27.63
N PHE A 145 -25.03 -20.06 -26.38
CA PHE A 145 -25.96 -19.13 -25.73
C PHE A 145 -25.89 -17.75 -26.40
N GLN A 146 -24.68 -17.29 -26.75
CA GLN A 146 -24.45 -16.05 -27.49
C GLN A 146 -24.93 -16.13 -28.94
N THR A 147 -24.79 -17.29 -29.59
CA THR A 147 -25.15 -17.45 -31.01
C THR A 147 -26.61 -17.88 -31.24
N ASN A 148 -27.30 -18.41 -30.22
CA ASN A 148 -28.70 -18.85 -30.32
C ASN A 148 -29.46 -18.71 -28.98
N PRO A 149 -29.71 -17.47 -28.52
CA PRO A 149 -30.39 -17.21 -27.25
C PRO A 149 -31.83 -17.76 -27.23
N ASP A 150 -32.53 -17.74 -28.37
CA ASP A 150 -33.93 -18.20 -28.47
C ASP A 150 -34.07 -19.69 -28.17
N ARG A 151 -33.11 -20.52 -28.62
CA ARG A 151 -33.09 -21.96 -28.32
C ARG A 151 -32.63 -22.25 -26.90
N MET A 152 -31.67 -21.49 -26.40
CA MET A 152 -31.04 -21.78 -25.12
C MET A 152 -31.84 -21.28 -23.92
N THR A 153 -32.62 -20.21 -24.08
CA THR A 153 -33.42 -19.64 -22.99
C THR A 153 -34.45 -20.64 -22.42
N PRO A 154 -35.28 -21.32 -23.22
CA PRO A 154 -36.25 -22.29 -22.67
C PRO A 154 -35.58 -23.45 -21.92
N LEU A 155 -34.46 -23.97 -22.45
CA LEU A 155 -33.68 -25.03 -21.80
C LEU A 155 -33.10 -24.57 -20.47
N PHE A 156 -32.62 -23.33 -20.43
CA PHE A 156 -32.10 -22.71 -19.21
C PHE A 156 -33.20 -22.57 -18.15
N MET A 157 -34.38 -22.09 -18.53
CA MET A 157 -35.52 -21.94 -17.62
C MET A 157 -35.95 -23.29 -17.04
N GLN A 158 -36.03 -24.33 -17.88
CA GLN A 158 -36.37 -25.67 -17.43
C GLN A 158 -35.33 -26.27 -16.48
N ALA A 159 -34.04 -26.04 -16.74
CA ALA A 159 -32.97 -26.44 -15.82
C ALA A 159 -33.07 -25.71 -14.47
N LEU A 160 -33.39 -24.41 -14.51
CA LEU A 160 -33.57 -23.59 -13.31
C LEU A 160 -34.76 -24.05 -12.45
N ASP A 161 -35.86 -24.45 -13.07
CA ASP A 161 -37.07 -24.93 -12.36
C ASP A 161 -36.84 -26.28 -11.65
N THR A 162 -35.84 -27.04 -12.10
CA THR A 162 -35.61 -28.42 -11.64
C THR A 162 -34.38 -28.59 -10.76
N ALA A 163 -33.44 -27.64 -10.82
CA ALA A 163 -32.27 -27.61 -9.97
C ALA A 163 -32.63 -27.35 -8.50
N THR A 164 -31.76 -27.80 -7.58
CA THR A 164 -31.86 -27.48 -6.13
C THR A 164 -30.47 -27.17 -5.57
N GLY A 165 -30.39 -26.50 -4.41
CA GLY A 165 -29.12 -26.21 -3.73
C GLY A 165 -28.14 -25.35 -4.54
N ILE A 166 -26.84 -25.65 -4.46
CA ILE A 166 -25.77 -24.95 -5.21
C ILE A 166 -26.02 -24.92 -6.72
N PRO A 167 -26.42 -26.03 -7.37
CA PRO A 167 -26.87 -26.02 -8.76
C PRO A 167 -27.84 -24.90 -9.10
N LYS A 168 -28.91 -24.76 -8.30
CA LYS A 168 -29.94 -23.75 -8.53
C LYS A 168 -29.41 -22.35 -8.29
N GLN A 169 -28.64 -22.14 -7.24
CA GLN A 169 -27.95 -20.87 -6.98
C GLN A 169 -27.14 -20.42 -8.20
N ASN A 170 -26.27 -21.30 -8.72
CA ASN A 170 -25.45 -20.98 -9.89
C ASN A 170 -26.31 -20.62 -11.11
N LEU A 171 -27.43 -21.32 -11.33
CA LEU A 171 -28.36 -20.98 -12.41
C LEU A 171 -29.08 -19.63 -12.17
N ILE A 172 -29.44 -19.27 -10.94
CA ILE A 172 -30.01 -17.95 -10.64
C ILE A 172 -29.04 -16.84 -11.04
N PHE A 173 -27.77 -16.95 -10.64
CA PHE A 173 -26.76 -15.94 -10.97
C PHE A 173 -26.38 -15.97 -12.46
N GLN A 174 -26.35 -17.15 -13.10
CA GLN A 174 -26.09 -17.26 -14.53
C GLN A 174 -27.21 -16.66 -15.37
N LEU A 175 -28.48 -16.80 -14.94
CA LEU A 175 -29.63 -16.11 -15.53
C LEU A 175 -29.38 -14.61 -15.55
N ALA A 176 -29.00 -14.09 -14.38
CA ALA A 176 -28.70 -12.69 -14.17
C ALA A 176 -27.41 -12.24 -14.84
N LEU A 177 -26.47 -13.12 -15.21
CA LEU A 177 -25.28 -12.73 -15.97
C LEU A 177 -25.56 -12.71 -17.48
N THR A 178 -26.27 -13.71 -18.00
CA THR A 178 -26.28 -14.02 -19.44
C THR A 178 -27.47 -13.50 -20.21
N LEU A 179 -28.62 -13.26 -19.57
CA LEU A 179 -29.82 -12.81 -20.27
C LEU A 179 -30.03 -11.29 -20.19
N PRO A 180 -30.73 -10.70 -21.18
CA PRO A 180 -31.27 -9.34 -21.10
C PRO A 180 -32.17 -9.15 -19.88
N ASP A 181 -32.25 -7.92 -19.37
CA ASP A 181 -33.00 -7.61 -18.14
C ASP A 181 -34.51 -7.88 -18.32
N GLU A 182 -35.05 -7.70 -19.52
CA GLU A 182 -36.45 -7.93 -19.88
C GLU A 182 -36.86 -9.40 -19.72
N VAL A 183 -35.90 -10.32 -19.81
CA VAL A 183 -36.11 -11.76 -19.67
C VAL A 183 -35.71 -12.24 -18.28
N ALA A 184 -34.56 -11.78 -17.78
CA ALA A 184 -34.03 -12.23 -16.49
C ALA A 184 -34.87 -11.71 -15.31
N PHE A 185 -35.26 -10.42 -15.30
CA PHE A 185 -35.87 -9.81 -14.12
C PHE A 185 -37.23 -10.40 -13.77
N PRO A 186 -38.16 -10.65 -14.71
CA PRO A 186 -39.43 -11.29 -14.39
C PRO A 186 -39.25 -12.66 -13.70
N LYS A 187 -38.35 -13.51 -14.20
CA LYS A 187 -38.10 -14.83 -13.61
C LYS A 187 -37.38 -14.74 -12.28
N LEU A 188 -36.43 -13.81 -12.12
CA LEU A 188 -35.78 -13.59 -10.82
C LEU A 188 -36.78 -13.11 -9.76
N ARG A 189 -37.73 -12.23 -10.12
CA ARG A 189 -38.79 -11.80 -9.20
C ARG A 189 -39.74 -12.94 -8.84
N GLU A 190 -40.10 -13.79 -9.80
CA GLU A 190 -40.87 -15.02 -9.53
C GLU A 190 -40.14 -15.92 -8.50
N ILE A 191 -38.82 -16.09 -8.63
CA ILE A 191 -38.03 -16.86 -7.68
C ILE A 191 -37.92 -16.16 -6.33
N GLN A 192 -37.77 -14.83 -6.34
CA GLN A 192 -37.74 -14.00 -5.13
C GLN A 192 -39.04 -14.13 -4.33
N ASP A 193 -40.20 -14.13 -5.00
CA ASP A 193 -41.52 -14.29 -4.40
C ASP A 193 -41.85 -15.76 -4.01
N GLY A 194 -40.91 -16.67 -4.26
CA GLY A 194 -41.04 -18.09 -3.92
C GLY A 194 -40.99 -18.38 -2.42
N THR A 195 -41.17 -19.66 -2.08
CA THR A 195 -41.23 -20.12 -0.68
C THR A 195 -39.90 -20.62 -0.13
N ASN A 196 -38.87 -20.80 -0.96
CA ASN A 196 -37.55 -21.26 -0.53
C ASN A 196 -36.67 -20.04 -0.15
N PRO A 197 -36.38 -19.79 1.13
CA PRO A 197 -35.69 -18.59 1.56
C PRO A 197 -34.30 -18.41 0.92
N ALA A 198 -33.57 -19.51 0.70
CA ALA A 198 -32.24 -19.45 0.11
C ALA A 198 -32.27 -19.06 -1.38
N ASP A 199 -33.26 -19.56 -2.12
CA ASP A 199 -33.46 -19.18 -3.52
C ASP A 199 -33.98 -17.74 -3.63
N THR A 200 -34.86 -17.33 -2.71
CA THR A 200 -35.34 -15.95 -2.59
C THR A 200 -34.21 -14.97 -2.38
N GLU A 201 -33.28 -15.26 -1.46
CA GLU A 201 -32.12 -14.41 -1.20
C GLU A 201 -31.13 -14.39 -2.37
N ASP A 202 -30.88 -15.54 -3.03
CA ASP A 202 -30.05 -15.61 -4.24
C ASP A 202 -30.63 -14.73 -5.35
N ALA A 203 -31.94 -14.78 -5.59
CA ALA A 203 -32.61 -13.99 -6.61
C ALA A 203 -32.66 -12.49 -6.26
N LEU A 204 -32.89 -12.15 -4.98
CA LEU A 204 -32.77 -10.79 -4.47
C LEU A 204 -31.38 -10.21 -4.74
N CYS A 205 -30.33 -10.95 -4.38
CA CYS A 205 -28.95 -10.53 -4.61
C CYS A 205 -28.65 -10.37 -6.10
N ALA A 206 -29.13 -11.29 -6.93
CA ALA A 206 -28.95 -11.23 -8.38
C ALA A 206 -29.63 -10.00 -9.01
N LEU A 207 -30.85 -9.68 -8.59
CA LEU A 207 -31.58 -8.48 -9.01
C LEU A 207 -30.89 -7.19 -8.54
N ALA A 208 -30.49 -7.13 -7.26
CA ALA A 208 -29.84 -5.97 -6.67
C ALA A 208 -28.55 -5.62 -7.42
N PHE A 209 -27.66 -6.60 -7.63
CA PHE A 209 -26.37 -6.41 -8.31
C PHE A 209 -26.50 -6.25 -9.84
N ARG A 210 -27.71 -6.40 -10.40
CA ARG A 210 -28.07 -5.96 -11.76
C ARG A 210 -28.74 -4.58 -11.80
N GLY A 211 -28.95 -3.95 -10.65
CA GLY A 211 -29.47 -2.59 -10.54
C GLY A 211 -30.98 -2.47 -10.48
N ASP A 212 -31.72 -3.54 -10.15
CA ASP A 212 -33.16 -3.43 -9.86
C ASP A 212 -33.40 -2.56 -8.62
N PRO A 213 -34.11 -1.42 -8.70
CA PRO A 213 -34.20 -0.47 -7.59
C PRO A 213 -34.87 -1.04 -6.33
N GLY A 214 -35.87 -1.91 -6.49
CA GLY A 214 -36.56 -2.53 -5.35
C GLY A 214 -35.67 -3.53 -4.63
N ALA A 215 -34.93 -4.34 -5.40
CA ALA A 215 -33.97 -5.29 -4.87
C ALA A 215 -32.76 -4.60 -4.23
N VAL A 216 -32.23 -3.51 -4.81
CA VAL A 216 -31.15 -2.71 -4.21
C VAL A 216 -31.55 -2.27 -2.80
N ARG A 217 -32.69 -1.60 -2.65
CA ARG A 217 -33.17 -1.14 -1.34
C ARG A 217 -33.39 -2.29 -0.36
N THR A 218 -33.89 -3.42 -0.83
CA THR A 218 -34.12 -4.60 0.01
C THR A 218 -32.80 -5.22 0.46
N PHE A 219 -31.79 -5.26 -0.42
CA PHE A 219 -30.44 -5.71 -0.08
C PHE A 219 -29.77 -4.79 0.95
N GLU A 220 -29.92 -3.47 0.84
CA GLU A 220 -29.40 -2.51 1.84
C GLU A 220 -29.94 -2.81 3.25
N LEU A 221 -31.25 -3.09 3.35
CA LEU A 221 -31.90 -3.46 4.61
C LEU A 221 -31.46 -4.82 5.12
N LEU A 222 -31.29 -5.80 4.21
CA LEU A 222 -30.78 -7.12 4.55
C LEU A 222 -29.35 -7.02 5.11
N ALA A 223 -28.49 -6.22 4.45
CA ALA A 223 -27.10 -6.04 4.81
C ALA A 223 -26.89 -5.27 6.13
N ALA A 224 -27.88 -4.50 6.58
CA ALA A 224 -27.86 -3.85 7.89
C ALA A 224 -28.03 -4.85 9.05
N ASN A 225 -28.67 -5.99 8.80
CA ASN A 225 -28.87 -7.06 9.78
C ASN A 225 -27.75 -8.10 9.64
N LYS A 226 -26.60 -7.81 10.26
CA LYS A 226 -25.44 -8.71 10.25
C LYS A 226 -25.78 -10.01 11.00
N ASP A 227 -25.63 -11.16 10.34
CA ASP A 227 -25.60 -12.45 11.02
C ASP A 227 -24.15 -12.75 11.40
N GLU A 228 -23.87 -13.12 12.65
CA GLU A 228 -22.52 -13.55 13.06
C GLU A 228 -22.06 -14.82 12.32
N ALA A 229 -23.01 -15.58 11.76
CA ALA A 229 -22.75 -16.70 10.87
C ALA A 229 -22.26 -16.29 9.47
N ASP A 230 -22.36 -15.02 9.09
CA ASP A 230 -21.90 -14.49 7.80
C ASP A 230 -20.35 -14.48 7.74
N CYS A 231 -19.81 -15.65 7.42
CA CYS A 231 -18.54 -15.90 6.71
C CYS A 231 -17.24 -15.47 7.42
N ASN A 232 -16.77 -16.27 8.38
CA ASN A 232 -15.37 -16.27 8.88
C ASN A 232 -14.55 -17.41 8.24
N ILE A 233 -14.63 -17.59 6.92
CA ILE A 233 -13.96 -18.71 6.23
C ILE A 233 -13.08 -18.15 5.11
N LEU A 234 -11.75 -18.30 5.25
CA LEU A 234 -10.82 -18.01 4.18
C LEU A 234 -10.99 -18.99 3.01
N CYS A 235 -10.93 -18.45 1.81
CA CYS A 235 -11.02 -19.19 0.56
C CYS A 235 -9.74 -18.98 -0.25
N ASP A 236 -8.74 -19.83 0.00
CA ASP A 236 -7.43 -19.73 -0.65
C ASP A 236 -7.46 -20.29 -2.08
N GLY A 237 -7.99 -19.47 -2.99
CA GLY A 237 -8.02 -19.74 -4.41
C GLY A 237 -9.09 -20.74 -4.87
N PRO A 238 -9.04 -21.14 -6.15
CA PRO A 238 -10.18 -21.78 -6.80
C PRO A 238 -10.55 -23.17 -6.25
N LYS A 239 -9.56 -23.94 -5.75
CA LYS A 239 -9.81 -25.25 -5.15
C LYS A 239 -10.57 -25.16 -3.82
N ALA A 240 -10.24 -24.15 -3.00
CA ALA A 240 -10.94 -23.91 -1.74
C ALA A 240 -12.38 -23.47 -2.02
N HIS A 241 -12.59 -22.64 -3.05
CA HIS A 241 -13.91 -22.23 -3.49
C HIS A 241 -14.78 -23.43 -3.91
N ASP A 242 -14.24 -24.33 -4.74
CA ASP A 242 -14.93 -25.57 -5.12
C ASP A 242 -15.27 -26.45 -3.92
N GLU A 243 -14.38 -26.49 -2.93
CA GLU A 243 -14.60 -27.26 -1.71
C GLU A 243 -15.75 -26.69 -0.87
N LEU A 244 -15.83 -25.35 -0.75
CA LEU A 244 -16.97 -24.68 -0.10
C LEU A 244 -18.29 -24.96 -0.85
N ALA A 245 -18.25 -25.00 -2.18
CA ALA A 245 -19.39 -25.40 -2.99
C ALA A 245 -19.83 -26.83 -2.69
N ARG A 246 -18.90 -27.79 -2.60
CA ARG A 246 -19.21 -29.19 -2.23
C ARG A 246 -19.78 -29.31 -0.82
N GLN A 247 -19.34 -28.44 0.08
CA GLN A 247 -19.86 -28.36 1.45
C GLN A 247 -21.22 -27.66 1.56
N GLY A 248 -21.78 -27.18 0.44
CA GLY A 248 -23.09 -26.52 0.42
C GLY A 248 -23.11 -25.13 1.03
N LYS A 249 -21.96 -24.45 1.10
CA LYS A 249 -21.79 -23.10 1.67
C LYS A 249 -22.34 -22.02 0.73
N ARG A 250 -23.67 -22.00 0.53
CA ARG A 250 -24.38 -21.07 -0.38
C ARG A 250 -24.04 -19.62 -0.10
N GLU A 251 -23.91 -19.24 1.16
CA GLU A 251 -23.69 -17.87 1.62
C GLU A 251 -22.37 -17.29 1.07
N ILE A 252 -21.27 -18.05 1.11
CA ILE A 252 -19.97 -17.62 0.58
C ILE A 252 -19.99 -17.59 -0.95
N LEU A 253 -20.66 -18.56 -1.58
CA LEU A 253 -20.79 -18.56 -3.03
C LEU A 253 -21.61 -17.36 -3.51
N ARG A 254 -22.72 -17.05 -2.81
CA ARG A 254 -23.59 -15.91 -3.10
C ARG A 254 -22.80 -14.60 -3.11
N SER A 255 -21.98 -14.37 -2.09
CA SER A 255 -21.18 -13.15 -1.98
C SER A 255 -20.21 -12.99 -3.14
N TYR A 256 -19.53 -14.06 -3.61
CA TYR A 256 -18.74 -14.01 -4.83
C TYR A 256 -19.58 -13.74 -6.08
N ARG A 257 -20.72 -14.41 -6.24
CA ARG A 257 -21.60 -14.22 -7.42
C ARG A 257 -22.16 -12.80 -7.53
N CYS A 258 -22.42 -12.12 -6.42
CA CYS A 258 -22.76 -10.70 -6.41
C CYS A 258 -21.69 -9.85 -7.11
N ILE A 259 -20.41 -10.12 -6.81
CA ILE A 259 -19.30 -9.37 -7.40
C ILE A 259 -19.17 -9.68 -8.89
N GLU A 260 -19.38 -10.94 -9.28
CA GLU A 260 -19.35 -11.32 -10.69
C GLU A 260 -20.40 -10.59 -11.52
N LEU A 261 -21.60 -10.37 -10.95
CA LEU A 261 -22.65 -9.59 -11.58
C LEU A 261 -22.28 -8.11 -11.72
N LEU A 262 -21.63 -7.54 -10.71
CA LEU A 262 -21.16 -6.15 -10.75
C LEU A 262 -20.11 -5.93 -11.84
N ASP A 263 -19.23 -6.92 -12.02
CA ASP A 263 -18.16 -6.86 -13.02
C ASP A 263 -18.58 -7.34 -14.41
N PHE A 264 -19.69 -8.08 -14.50
CA PHE A 264 -20.02 -8.95 -15.62
C PHE A 264 -18.88 -9.93 -15.96
N ARG A 265 -18.13 -10.40 -14.95
CA ARG A 265 -17.00 -11.31 -15.13
C ARG A 265 -16.93 -12.34 -14.01
N PRO A 266 -16.55 -13.60 -14.29
CA PRO A 266 -16.30 -14.58 -13.24
C PRO A 266 -15.14 -14.12 -12.35
N TYR A 267 -15.28 -14.30 -11.04
CA TYR A 267 -14.29 -13.85 -10.06
C TYR A 267 -13.17 -14.88 -9.92
N PHE A 268 -13.49 -16.16 -9.80
CA PHE A 268 -12.49 -17.23 -9.84
C PHE A 268 -12.21 -17.68 -11.27
N HIS A 269 -10.94 -17.54 -11.67
CA HIS A 269 -10.40 -17.96 -12.95
C HIS A 269 -10.41 -19.47 -13.23
N LEU A 270 -11.13 -20.30 -12.47
CA LEU A 270 -11.43 -21.69 -12.86
C LEU A 270 -12.10 -21.74 -14.25
N HIS A 271 -12.91 -20.72 -14.58
CA HIS A 271 -13.46 -20.52 -15.94
C HIS A 271 -12.44 -19.96 -16.95
N ALA A 272 -11.38 -19.30 -16.48
CA ALA A 272 -10.33 -18.71 -17.31
C ALA A 272 -9.10 -19.61 -17.52
N TRP A 273 -8.98 -20.75 -16.83
CA TRP A 273 -7.99 -21.76 -17.19
C TRP A 273 -8.24 -22.29 -18.62
N SER A 274 -9.50 -22.31 -19.05
CA SER A 274 -9.93 -22.45 -20.45
C SER A 274 -9.52 -21.25 -21.34
N TYR A 275 -9.59 -20.02 -20.80
CA TYR A 275 -9.25 -18.76 -21.50
C TYR A 275 -7.75 -18.64 -21.82
N MET A 276 -6.85 -19.13 -20.95
CA MET A 276 -5.41 -19.10 -21.23
C MET A 276 -4.96 -20.08 -22.34
N ARG A 277 -5.82 -21.01 -22.78
CA ARG A 277 -5.48 -22.01 -23.82
C ARG A 277 -6.06 -21.74 -25.21
N GLY A 278 -6.97 -20.79 -25.40
CA GLY A 278 -7.45 -20.45 -26.74
C GLY A 278 -8.73 -19.62 -26.73
N ASP A 279 -8.71 -18.56 -27.52
CA ASP A 279 -9.81 -17.64 -27.83
C ASP A 279 -10.26 -16.64 -26.76
N LYS A 280 -9.82 -15.38 -26.96
CA LYS A 280 -10.26 -14.16 -26.27
C LYS A 280 -11.75 -13.82 -26.50
N ALA A 281 -12.49 -14.57 -27.34
CA ALA A 281 -13.81 -14.21 -27.85
C ALA A 281 -14.97 -14.45 -26.85
N VAL A 282 -14.73 -15.23 -25.81
CA VAL A 282 -15.74 -15.95 -25.01
C VAL A 282 -16.64 -15.04 -24.17
N PHE A 283 -16.17 -13.84 -23.85
CA PHE A 283 -16.92 -12.83 -23.09
C PHE A 283 -17.17 -11.55 -23.87
N SER A 284 -17.03 -11.54 -25.20
CA SER A 284 -17.20 -10.32 -26.01
C SER A 284 -18.48 -9.54 -25.66
N TRP A 285 -19.62 -10.21 -25.49
CA TRP A 285 -20.86 -9.57 -25.04
C TRP A 285 -20.79 -9.02 -23.60
N ALA A 286 -20.22 -9.76 -22.67
CA ALA A 286 -20.11 -9.33 -21.27
C ALA A 286 -19.12 -8.17 -21.12
N ASP A 287 -18.03 -8.19 -21.88
CA ASP A 287 -17.06 -7.10 -21.99
C ASP A 287 -17.67 -5.87 -22.68
N GLU A 288 -18.42 -6.05 -23.78
CA GLU A 288 -19.17 -4.98 -24.43
C GLU A 288 -20.22 -4.37 -23.48
N LYS A 289 -20.98 -5.22 -22.77
CA LYS A 289 -21.97 -4.77 -21.79
C LYS A 289 -21.30 -4.04 -20.65
N ALA A 290 -20.20 -4.59 -20.11
CA ALA A 290 -19.39 -3.97 -19.08
C ALA A 290 -18.91 -2.58 -19.52
N GLN A 291 -18.38 -2.46 -20.74
CA GLN A 291 -17.94 -1.18 -21.30
C GLN A 291 -19.11 -0.19 -21.44
N ARG A 292 -20.23 -0.61 -22.03
CA ARG A 292 -21.43 0.23 -22.22
C ARG A 292 -22.08 0.68 -20.92
N THR A 293 -21.97 -0.11 -19.85
CA THR A 293 -22.61 0.15 -18.54
C THR A 293 -21.63 0.65 -17.48
N THR A 294 -20.39 1.01 -17.84
CA THR A 294 -19.33 1.38 -16.87
C THR A 294 -19.79 2.38 -15.81
N SER A 295 -20.44 3.49 -16.20
CA SER A 295 -20.93 4.50 -15.25
C SER A 295 -22.05 3.97 -14.34
N GLN A 296 -22.96 3.16 -14.87
CA GLN A 296 -24.02 2.53 -14.08
C GLN A 296 -23.46 1.53 -13.08
N ARG A 297 -22.51 0.67 -13.50
CA ARG A 297 -21.86 -0.31 -12.62
C ARG A 297 -21.07 0.38 -11.52
N ARG A 298 -20.38 1.47 -11.85
CA ARG A 298 -19.66 2.30 -10.88
C ARG A 298 -20.60 2.90 -9.83
N ALA A 299 -21.73 3.47 -10.26
CA ALA A 299 -22.75 3.98 -9.34
C ALA A 299 -23.34 2.86 -8.46
N LEU A 300 -23.60 1.70 -9.06
CA LEU A 300 -24.09 0.53 -8.35
C LEU A 300 -23.06 -0.01 -7.34
N ALA A 301 -21.77 -0.02 -7.70
CA ALA A 301 -20.68 -0.42 -6.82
C ALA A 301 -20.59 0.46 -5.58
N LYS A 302 -20.64 1.79 -5.76
CA LYS A 302 -20.66 2.75 -4.64
C LYS A 302 -21.87 2.59 -3.73
N THR A 303 -23.00 2.15 -4.30
CA THR A 303 -24.22 1.90 -3.54
C THR A 303 -24.12 0.58 -2.79
N LEU A 304 -23.88 -0.54 -3.48
CA LEU A 304 -24.00 -1.88 -2.92
C LEU A 304 -22.78 -2.38 -2.15
N LEU A 305 -21.55 -2.05 -2.58
CA LEU A 305 -20.35 -2.62 -1.94
C LEU A 305 -20.18 -2.20 -0.48
N PRO A 306 -20.51 -0.97 -0.03
CA PRO A 306 -20.48 -0.64 1.39
C PRO A 306 -21.41 -1.53 2.23
N HIS A 307 -22.60 -1.81 1.72
CA HIS A 307 -23.56 -2.72 2.35
C HIS A 307 -23.09 -4.17 2.31
N TRP A 308 -22.54 -4.61 1.18
CA TRP A 308 -21.92 -5.93 1.05
C TRP A 308 -20.78 -6.11 2.05
N LEU A 309 -19.90 -5.11 2.20
CA LEU A 309 -18.78 -5.13 3.14
C LEU A 309 -19.24 -5.10 4.60
N ASN A 310 -20.36 -4.43 4.89
CA ASN A 310 -20.97 -4.46 6.22
C ASN A 310 -21.49 -5.87 6.56
N ARG A 311 -22.20 -6.51 5.63
CA ARG A 311 -22.75 -7.87 5.80
C ARG A 311 -21.63 -8.91 5.87
N TYR A 312 -20.68 -8.84 4.95
CA TYR A 312 -19.66 -9.84 4.71
C TYR A 312 -18.26 -9.39 5.15
N SER A 313 -18.14 -8.61 6.23
CA SER A 313 -16.84 -8.08 6.70
C SER A 313 -15.75 -9.13 7.00
N GLY A 314 -16.13 -10.39 7.26
CA GLY A 314 -15.22 -11.52 7.47
C GLY A 314 -14.84 -12.27 6.20
N HIS A 315 -15.42 -11.89 5.06
CA HIS A 315 -15.29 -12.62 3.81
C HIS A 315 -13.91 -12.43 3.18
N PRO A 316 -13.31 -13.48 2.59
CA PRO A 316 -11.99 -13.42 1.96
C PRO A 316 -11.87 -12.29 0.93
N GLY A 317 -12.78 -12.18 -0.03
CA GLY A 317 -12.76 -11.06 -1.02
C GLY A 317 -13.11 -9.66 -0.47
N SER A 318 -13.08 -9.41 0.83
CA SER A 318 -13.44 -8.09 1.40
C SER A 318 -12.38 -7.03 1.14
N ASP A 319 -11.10 -7.39 1.18
CA ASP A 319 -10.01 -6.48 0.86
C ASP A 319 -10.03 -6.10 -0.64
N ASP A 320 -10.32 -7.03 -1.54
CA ASP A 320 -10.62 -6.77 -2.95
C ASP A 320 -11.78 -5.77 -3.13
N MET A 321 -12.90 -5.99 -2.44
CA MET A 321 -14.07 -5.12 -2.59
C MET A 321 -13.80 -3.71 -2.05
N ALA A 322 -13.07 -3.61 -0.95
CA ALA A 322 -12.61 -2.34 -0.42
C ALA A 322 -11.62 -1.65 -1.36
N TRP A 323 -10.71 -2.40 -2.00
CA TRP A 323 -9.82 -1.87 -3.03
C TRP A 323 -10.60 -1.27 -4.20
N ARG A 324 -11.59 -2.00 -4.72
CA ARG A 324 -12.44 -1.55 -5.82
C ARG A 324 -13.22 -0.28 -5.48
N LEU A 325 -13.78 -0.21 -4.26
CA LEU A 325 -14.42 1.00 -3.76
C LEU A 325 -13.46 2.16 -3.65
N SER A 326 -12.26 1.93 -3.09
CA SER A 326 -11.21 2.94 -2.99
C SER A 326 -10.89 3.55 -4.34
N ARG A 327 -10.63 2.71 -5.35
CA ARG A 327 -10.33 3.15 -6.73
C ARG A 327 -11.50 3.91 -7.35
N THR A 328 -12.73 3.43 -7.13
CA THR A 328 -13.93 4.08 -7.63
C THR A 328 -14.09 5.48 -7.04
N CYS A 329 -13.97 5.64 -5.73
CA CYS A 329 -14.03 6.95 -5.06
C CYS A 329 -12.89 7.87 -5.50
N GLU A 330 -11.67 7.37 -5.67
CA GLU A 330 -10.53 8.16 -6.13
C GLU A 330 -10.78 8.74 -7.54
N ASP A 331 -11.23 7.90 -8.47
CA ASP A 331 -11.54 8.32 -9.82
C ASP A 331 -12.68 9.38 -9.84
N ASP A 332 -13.54 9.43 -8.81
CA ASP A 332 -14.62 10.43 -8.66
C ASP A 332 -14.11 11.72 -7.96
N GLY A 333 -12.85 11.75 -7.52
CA GLY A 333 -12.28 12.84 -6.73
C GLY A 333 -12.70 12.83 -5.25
N GLU A 334 -13.34 11.76 -4.78
CA GLU A 334 -13.77 11.59 -3.38
C GLU A 334 -12.62 11.04 -2.52
N TYR A 335 -11.51 11.79 -2.44
CA TYR A 335 -10.26 11.28 -1.89
C TYR A 335 -10.33 10.84 -0.42
N VAL A 336 -11.17 11.48 0.42
CA VAL A 336 -11.35 11.07 1.82
C VAL A 336 -11.98 9.69 1.90
N GLU A 337 -13.03 9.47 1.12
CA GLU A 337 -13.73 8.18 1.10
C GLU A 337 -12.85 7.10 0.48
N ALA A 338 -12.10 7.46 -0.58
CA ALA A 338 -11.08 6.58 -1.16
C ALA A 338 -10.06 6.14 -0.09
N ALA A 339 -9.53 7.06 0.72
CA ALA A 339 -8.56 6.74 1.76
C ALA A 339 -9.14 5.86 2.88
N ARG A 340 -10.42 6.06 3.25
CA ARG A 340 -11.11 5.17 4.20
C ARG A 340 -11.18 3.74 3.67
N TRP A 341 -11.59 3.58 2.42
CA TRP A 341 -11.64 2.26 1.79
C TRP A 341 -10.26 1.64 1.57
N ALA A 342 -9.24 2.44 1.25
CA ALA A 342 -7.85 1.97 1.20
C ALA A 342 -7.35 1.47 2.56
N SER A 343 -7.67 2.18 3.65
CA SER A 343 -7.33 1.75 5.01
C SER A 343 -8.06 0.46 5.41
N ARG A 344 -9.36 0.34 5.06
CA ARG A 344 -10.13 -0.89 5.25
C ARG A 344 -9.58 -2.05 4.43
N CYS A 345 -9.26 -1.84 3.16
CA CYS A 345 -8.61 -2.82 2.28
C CYS A 345 -7.33 -3.37 2.91
N ALA A 346 -6.49 -2.50 3.46
CA ALA A 346 -5.25 -2.89 4.14
C ALA A 346 -5.47 -3.74 5.40
N THR A 347 -6.68 -3.75 5.96
CA THR A 347 -7.00 -4.34 7.27
C THR A 347 -8.23 -5.25 7.22
N PHE A 348 -8.63 -5.69 6.03
CA PHE A 348 -9.66 -6.71 5.86
C PHE A 348 -9.03 -8.10 5.78
N PRO A 349 -9.86 -9.16 5.90
CA PRO A 349 -9.39 -10.52 5.76
C PRO A 349 -8.75 -10.83 4.40
N ASP A 350 -8.15 -12.02 4.29
CA ASP A 350 -7.38 -12.52 3.11
C ASP A 350 -5.98 -11.91 2.97
N GLN A 351 -5.89 -10.58 2.98
CA GLN A 351 -4.66 -9.79 2.96
C GLN A 351 -3.86 -9.84 1.65
N ASP A 352 -4.41 -10.35 0.55
CA ASP A 352 -3.74 -10.32 -0.75
C ASP A 352 -3.74 -8.91 -1.37
N MET A 353 -4.72 -8.08 -0.99
CA MET A 353 -4.81 -6.67 -1.37
C MET A 353 -4.24 -5.72 -0.33
N THR A 354 -3.66 -6.22 0.76
CA THR A 354 -3.13 -5.38 1.85
C THR A 354 -2.11 -4.36 1.37
N ALA A 355 -1.14 -4.80 0.56
CA ALA A 355 -0.09 -3.92 0.04
C ALA A 355 -0.65 -2.84 -0.89
N HIS A 356 -1.66 -3.17 -1.71
CA HIS A 356 -2.34 -2.23 -2.58
C HIS A 356 -3.10 -1.18 -1.76
N GLY A 357 -3.86 -1.61 -0.75
CA GLY A 357 -4.56 -0.72 0.18
C GLY A 357 -3.62 0.24 0.90
N VAL A 358 -2.50 -0.26 1.44
CA VAL A 358 -1.48 0.57 2.09
C VAL A 358 -0.87 1.58 1.12
N ALA A 359 -0.45 1.13 -0.07
CA ALA A 359 0.17 1.99 -1.07
C ALA A 359 -0.75 3.16 -1.46
N GLN A 360 -2.03 2.86 -1.71
CA GLN A 360 -3.04 3.86 -2.05
C GLN A 360 -3.35 4.80 -0.87
N LEU A 361 -3.43 4.27 0.36
CA LEU A 361 -3.62 5.11 1.56
C LEU A 361 -2.48 6.11 1.70
N ILE A 362 -1.22 5.67 1.54
CA ILE A 362 -0.05 6.54 1.60
C ILE A 362 -0.10 7.58 0.49
N GLU A 363 -0.38 7.18 -0.76
CA GLU A 363 -0.48 8.12 -1.88
C GLU A 363 -1.56 9.19 -1.63
N LEU A 364 -2.75 8.78 -1.20
CA LEU A 364 -3.84 9.71 -0.92
C LEU A 364 -3.46 10.65 0.24
N ALA A 365 -2.97 10.10 1.34
CA ALA A 365 -2.65 10.86 2.55
C ALA A 365 -1.50 11.85 2.36
N GLU A 366 -0.48 11.48 1.60
CA GLU A 366 0.71 12.30 1.37
C GLU A 366 0.54 13.28 0.21
N CYS A 367 -0.23 12.95 -0.84
CA CYS A 367 -0.29 13.74 -2.08
C CYS A 367 -1.63 14.43 -2.35
N ARG A 368 -2.75 13.82 -1.94
CA ARG A 368 -4.09 14.21 -2.42
C ARG A 368 -4.97 14.83 -1.35
N LEU A 369 -4.79 14.43 -0.10
CA LEU A 369 -5.59 14.94 1.01
C LEU A 369 -5.00 16.23 1.56
N GLU A 370 -5.87 17.17 1.89
CA GLU A 370 -5.53 18.30 2.73
C GLU A 370 -5.39 17.87 4.19
N ARG A 371 -4.71 18.68 5.02
CA ARG A 371 -4.51 18.32 6.44
C ARG A 371 -5.80 18.15 7.23
N TRP A 372 -6.81 19.00 6.99
CA TRP A 372 -8.12 18.84 7.63
C TRP A 372 -8.86 17.58 7.17
N GLN A 373 -8.57 17.09 5.95
CA GLN A 373 -9.12 15.83 5.44
C GLN A 373 -8.44 14.62 6.08
N LEU A 374 -7.13 14.71 6.39
CA LEU A 374 -6.44 13.70 7.19
C LEU A 374 -7.03 13.59 8.60
N ALA A 375 -7.27 14.71 9.28
CA ALA A 375 -7.94 14.70 10.58
C ALA A 375 -9.32 14.02 10.51
N ALA A 376 -10.09 14.26 9.45
CA ALA A 376 -11.39 13.60 9.24
C ALA A 376 -11.30 12.07 9.00
N LEU A 377 -10.12 11.52 8.67
CA LEU A 377 -9.89 10.08 8.69
C LEU A 377 -9.69 9.54 10.11
N LEU A 378 -9.05 10.33 10.97
CA LEU A 378 -8.76 9.99 12.37
C LEU A 378 -9.98 10.15 13.30
N ASP A 379 -11.01 10.88 12.88
CA ASP A 379 -12.22 11.10 13.69
C ASP A 379 -13.40 10.15 13.35
N GLY A 380 -13.28 9.34 12.28
CA GLY A 380 -14.37 8.51 11.76
C GLY A 380 -14.53 7.14 12.47
N PRO A 381 -15.61 6.37 12.24
CA PRO A 381 -15.81 5.06 12.88
C PRO A 381 -14.71 4.02 12.59
N ASP A 382 -13.90 4.24 11.55
CA ASP A 382 -12.74 3.42 11.18
C ASP A 382 -11.41 3.95 11.71
N TRP A 383 -11.44 4.95 12.61
CA TRP A 383 -10.25 5.65 13.11
C TRP A 383 -9.15 4.73 13.64
N GLN A 384 -9.51 3.52 14.09
CA GLN A 384 -8.55 2.55 14.60
C GLN A 384 -7.67 1.92 13.51
N ARG A 385 -8.11 1.94 12.24
CA ARG A 385 -7.43 1.24 11.13
C ARG A 385 -6.31 2.11 10.54
N ASN A 386 -5.08 1.60 10.58
CA ASN A 386 -3.86 2.29 10.15
C ASN A 386 -3.66 3.66 10.82
N ARG A 387 -4.19 3.80 12.04
CA ARG A 387 -4.18 5.05 12.79
C ARG A 387 -2.77 5.60 12.92
N GLN A 388 -1.84 4.76 13.36
CA GLN A 388 -0.46 5.17 13.63
C GLN A 388 0.25 5.65 12.36
N LEU A 389 -0.05 5.02 11.22
CA LEU A 389 0.47 5.43 9.92
C LEU A 389 -0.05 6.82 9.52
N VAL A 390 -1.36 7.05 9.64
CA VAL A 390 -1.98 8.33 9.27
C VAL A 390 -1.52 9.46 10.19
N GLU A 391 -1.47 9.24 11.50
CA GLU A 391 -0.93 10.21 12.47
C GLU A 391 0.54 10.53 12.20
N TYR A 392 1.34 9.52 11.89
CA TYR A 392 2.74 9.72 11.50
C TYR A 392 2.87 10.57 10.23
N ILE A 393 2.05 10.29 9.20
CA ILE A 393 2.00 11.09 7.97
C ILE A 393 1.65 12.54 8.30
N GLU A 394 0.67 12.78 9.17
CA GLU A 394 0.32 14.13 9.60
C GLU A 394 1.49 14.84 10.31
N LEU A 395 2.15 14.20 11.27
CA LEU A 395 3.32 14.75 11.97
C LEU A 395 4.45 15.10 11.00
N ARG A 396 4.68 14.25 10.01
CA ARG A 396 5.71 14.47 8.99
C ARG A 396 5.37 15.64 8.08
N ARG A 397 4.09 15.78 7.70
CA ARG A 397 3.62 16.93 6.92
C ARG A 397 3.72 18.22 7.72
N LEU A 398 3.34 18.20 8.99
CA LEU A 398 3.57 19.29 9.95
C LEU A 398 5.05 19.72 9.96
N ALA A 399 5.97 18.77 10.08
CA ALA A 399 7.40 19.06 10.13
C ALA A 399 7.91 19.79 8.87
N VAL A 400 7.36 19.45 7.71
CA VAL A 400 7.77 19.99 6.40
C VAL A 400 7.06 21.30 6.06
N GLU A 401 5.75 21.39 6.34
CA GLU A 401 4.88 22.51 5.97
C GLU A 401 4.95 23.65 7.02
N ASP A 402 4.92 23.31 8.31
CA ASP A 402 4.81 24.26 9.43
C ASP A 402 6.10 24.36 10.26
N GLY A 403 7.00 23.39 10.12
CA GLY A 403 8.29 23.32 10.81
C GLY A 403 8.33 22.30 11.94
N PHE A 404 9.55 21.96 12.37
CA PHE A 404 9.77 20.87 13.33
C PHE A 404 9.15 21.11 14.70
N GLN A 405 9.10 22.35 15.17
CA GLN A 405 8.47 22.66 16.46
C GLN A 405 6.99 22.30 16.45
N ALA A 406 6.25 22.65 15.39
CA ALA A 406 4.83 22.31 15.27
C ALA A 406 4.59 20.79 15.27
N ALA A 407 5.46 20.02 14.61
CA ALA A 407 5.41 18.56 14.65
C ALA A 407 5.73 17.99 16.03
N LEU A 408 6.68 18.58 16.76
CA LEU A 408 7.03 18.16 18.12
C LEU A 408 5.91 18.47 19.12
N ASP A 409 5.27 19.63 19.00
CA ASP A 409 4.12 20.02 19.84
C ASP A 409 2.95 19.05 19.62
N ALA A 410 2.69 18.66 18.37
CA ALA A 410 1.69 17.65 18.03
C ALA A 410 2.06 16.25 18.56
N ALA A 411 3.34 15.85 18.45
CA ALA A 411 3.81 14.59 19.01
C ALA A 411 3.74 14.55 20.54
N GLU A 412 4.00 15.68 21.20
CA GLU A 412 3.82 15.85 22.65
C GLU A 412 2.35 15.73 23.04
N PHE A 413 1.45 16.36 22.28
CA PHE A 413 0.01 16.20 22.48
C PHE A 413 -0.42 14.73 22.39
N ILE A 414 -0.02 14.01 21.33
CA ILE A 414 -0.26 12.55 21.20
C ILE A 414 0.33 11.79 22.39
N ALA A 415 1.55 12.15 22.84
CA ALA A 415 2.18 11.49 23.97
C ALA A 415 1.45 11.72 25.31
N ALA A 416 0.73 12.83 25.44
CA ALA A 416 -0.08 13.18 26.61
C ALA A 416 -1.47 12.54 26.57
N THR A 417 -2.14 12.51 25.41
CA THR A 417 -3.49 11.94 25.26
C THR A 417 -3.47 10.42 25.10
N GLU A 418 -2.41 9.88 24.50
CA GLU A 418 -2.28 8.47 24.14
C GLU A 418 -0.92 7.92 24.54
N PRO A 419 -0.66 7.84 25.87
CA PRO A 419 0.65 7.50 26.37
C PRO A 419 1.13 6.12 25.93
N ASP A 420 0.23 5.20 25.62
CA ASP A 420 0.55 3.82 25.22
C ASP A 420 0.74 3.65 23.70
N SER A 421 0.57 4.71 22.91
CA SER A 421 0.77 4.65 21.46
C SER A 421 2.26 4.45 21.08
N LEU A 422 2.50 3.86 19.90
CA LEU A 422 3.85 3.72 19.36
C LEU A 422 4.54 5.08 19.21
N LEU A 423 3.81 6.08 18.70
CA LEU A 423 4.32 7.43 18.48
C LEU A 423 4.74 8.09 19.80
N ALA A 424 3.90 7.97 20.84
CA ALA A 424 4.22 8.46 22.18
C ALA A 424 5.48 7.81 22.77
N GLY A 425 5.59 6.48 22.66
CA GLY A 425 6.77 5.74 23.10
C GLY A 425 8.06 6.18 22.40
N CYS A 426 8.03 6.31 21.08
CA CYS A 426 9.17 6.77 20.28
C CYS A 426 9.52 8.23 20.59
N PHE A 427 8.52 9.11 20.72
CA PHE A 427 8.74 10.52 21.03
C PHE A 427 9.40 10.70 22.39
N ARG A 428 8.91 10.05 23.45
CA ARG A 428 9.52 10.14 24.80
C ARG A 428 10.94 9.58 24.84
N SER A 429 11.22 8.57 24.03
CA SER A 429 12.52 7.90 23.97
C SER A 429 13.50 8.57 23.02
N ARG A 430 13.15 9.68 22.36
CA ARG A 430 13.98 10.33 21.33
C ARG A 430 15.40 10.65 21.81
N TRP A 431 15.56 11.01 23.08
CA TRP A 431 16.86 11.33 23.66
C TRP A 431 17.74 10.10 23.97
N ALA A 432 17.20 8.89 23.84
CA ALA A 432 17.97 7.65 23.93
C ALA A 432 18.71 7.33 22.61
N CYS A 433 18.36 8.02 21.51
CA CYS A 433 19.10 7.94 20.25
C CYS A 433 20.36 8.81 20.30
N ASP A 434 21.39 8.36 19.57
CA ASP A 434 22.59 9.13 19.30
C ASP A 434 22.25 10.50 18.70
N PRO A 435 23.03 11.54 19.03
CA PRO A 435 22.82 12.88 18.47
C PRO A 435 22.99 12.86 16.95
N PRO A 436 22.18 13.65 16.21
CA PRO A 436 22.33 13.79 14.77
C PRO A 436 23.74 14.17 14.35
N ARG A 437 24.20 13.61 13.25
CA ARG A 437 25.45 14.02 12.60
C ARG A 437 25.29 15.43 12.04
N GLY A 438 26.39 16.17 11.97
CA GLY A 438 26.40 17.56 11.48
C GLY A 438 26.44 18.63 12.55
N LEU A 439 26.23 18.29 13.83
CA LEU A 439 26.34 19.22 14.96
C LEU A 439 27.75 19.80 15.16
N THR A 440 28.78 19.06 14.74
CA THR A 440 30.18 19.49 14.79
C THR A 440 30.63 20.16 13.49
N SER A 441 29.73 20.39 12.54
CA SER A 441 30.04 21.00 11.25
C SER A 441 30.03 22.54 11.33
N GLY A 442 30.62 23.19 10.32
CA GLY A 442 30.72 24.65 10.23
C GLY A 442 32.12 25.18 10.56
N VAL A 443 32.16 26.44 10.99
CA VAL A 443 33.34 27.10 11.54
C VAL A 443 33.50 26.73 13.01
N ASP A 444 32.49 27.01 13.83
CA ASP A 444 32.55 26.85 15.28
C ASP A 444 31.77 25.61 15.69
N ALA A 445 32.45 24.48 15.86
CA ALA A 445 31.80 23.24 16.29
C ALA A 445 31.09 23.42 17.63
N LEU A 446 29.88 22.85 17.77
CA LEU A 446 29.22 22.82 19.07
C LEU A 446 30.08 22.06 20.07
N ALA A 447 30.19 22.60 21.29
CA ALA A 447 30.94 21.97 22.36
C ALA A 447 30.34 20.60 22.70
N LYS A 448 31.16 19.59 23.01
CA LYS A 448 30.67 18.26 23.42
C LYS A 448 29.77 18.28 24.66
N ALA A 449 29.85 19.34 25.46
CA ALA A 449 29.00 19.55 26.63
C ALA A 449 27.63 20.19 26.29
N ASP A 450 27.38 20.53 25.02
CA ASP A 450 26.09 21.05 24.57
C ASP A 450 24.99 20.03 24.84
N ALA A 451 23.82 20.50 25.30
CA ALA A 451 22.67 19.64 25.60
C ALA A 451 22.25 18.79 24.39
N LEU A 452 22.48 19.26 23.16
CA LEU A 452 22.19 18.50 21.95
C LEU A 452 23.01 17.22 21.81
N PHE A 453 24.16 17.08 22.49
CA PHE A 453 24.95 15.83 22.51
C PHE A 453 24.53 14.86 23.62
N SER A 454 23.63 15.26 24.52
CA SER A 454 23.20 14.39 25.61
C SER A 454 22.41 13.18 25.09
N VAL A 455 22.69 12.01 25.67
CA VAL A 455 21.97 10.76 25.40
C VAL A 455 21.48 10.21 26.73
N TYR A 456 20.17 10.05 26.87
CA TYR A 456 19.52 9.58 28.09
C TYR A 456 18.16 8.95 27.81
N GLY A 457 17.71 8.09 28.73
CA GLY A 457 16.49 7.29 28.57
C GLY A 457 16.78 5.90 27.99
N GLU A 458 15.72 5.14 27.72
CA GLU A 458 15.81 3.79 27.16
C GLU A 458 15.20 3.77 25.77
N MET A 459 15.88 3.16 24.81
CA MET A 459 15.30 2.92 23.49
C MET A 459 14.07 2.04 23.63
N PRO A 460 12.94 2.36 22.97
CA PRO A 460 11.77 1.51 23.06
C PRO A 460 12.15 0.16 22.47
N ARG A 461 11.82 -0.92 23.19
CA ARG A 461 12.00 -2.27 22.66
C ARG A 461 11.33 -2.31 21.30
N SER A 462 12.05 -2.75 20.28
CA SER A 462 11.43 -3.01 18.98
C SER A 462 10.28 -3.96 19.26
N GLN A 463 9.06 -3.45 19.16
CA GLN A 463 7.89 -4.30 19.24
C GLN A 463 8.01 -5.18 18.00
N TYR A 464 8.54 -6.40 18.12
CA TYR A 464 8.48 -7.36 17.03
C TYR A 464 7.03 -7.83 16.95
N TYR A 465 6.12 -6.95 16.54
CA TYR A 465 4.99 -7.44 15.80
C TYR A 465 5.61 -8.07 14.57
N LEU A 466 5.44 -9.38 14.44
CA LEU A 466 5.79 -10.10 13.23
C LEU A 466 4.83 -9.64 12.12
N ASN A 467 4.69 -8.33 11.85
CA ASN A 467 3.89 -7.86 10.75
C ASN A 467 4.65 -8.22 9.48
N PRO A 468 4.19 -9.22 8.74
CA PRO A 468 4.85 -9.71 7.53
C PRO A 468 5.21 -8.64 6.50
N VAL A 469 4.40 -7.57 6.43
CA VAL A 469 4.63 -6.40 5.57
C VAL A 469 6.02 -5.82 5.81
N ASN A 470 6.53 -5.89 7.03
CA ASN A 470 7.85 -5.39 7.41
C ASN A 470 8.99 -6.39 7.25
N TYR A 471 8.71 -7.70 7.16
CA TYR A 471 9.76 -8.72 7.14
C TYR A 471 10.53 -8.74 5.81
N TRP A 472 9.93 -8.21 4.75
CA TRP A 472 10.53 -8.16 3.43
C TRP A 472 10.87 -6.73 3.05
N ALA A 473 12.10 -6.33 3.40
CA ALA A 473 12.77 -5.16 2.85
C ALA A 473 13.08 -5.29 1.32
N GLY A 474 12.50 -6.28 0.63
CA GLY A 474 12.54 -6.46 -0.81
C GLY A 474 11.19 -6.05 -1.40
N SER A 475 11.23 -5.17 -2.39
CA SER A 475 10.15 -4.55 -3.19
C SER A 475 8.68 -4.87 -2.82
N TRP A 476 7.82 -3.85 -2.84
CA TRP A 476 6.35 -3.95 -2.76
C TRP A 476 5.73 -5.12 -3.55
N GLU A 477 6.37 -5.52 -4.66
CA GLU A 477 6.04 -6.68 -5.50
C GLU A 477 6.08 -8.04 -4.79
N HIS A 478 6.83 -8.20 -3.69
CA HIS A 478 6.88 -9.45 -2.91
C HIS A 478 5.69 -9.59 -1.95
N MET A 479 4.95 -8.50 -1.67
CA MET A 479 3.81 -8.55 -0.76
C MET A 479 2.54 -9.18 -1.35
N THR A 480 2.44 -9.32 -2.68
CA THR A 480 1.29 -10.00 -3.32
C THR A 480 1.42 -11.53 -3.27
N SER A 481 2.59 -12.07 -2.91
CA SER A 481 2.82 -13.52 -2.77
C SER A 481 2.44 -14.07 -1.37
N TYR A 482 1.69 -13.29 -0.60
CA TYR A 482 1.65 -13.36 0.86
C TYR A 482 0.62 -14.33 1.46
N VAL A 483 -0.38 -14.75 0.68
CA VAL A 483 -1.50 -15.64 1.09
C VAL A 483 -1.02 -16.91 1.82
N GLY A 484 0.18 -17.42 1.53
CA GLY A 484 0.74 -18.63 2.14
C GLY A 484 1.62 -18.44 3.38
N ALA A 485 2.04 -17.23 3.75
CA ALA A 485 3.02 -16.99 4.82
C ALA A 485 2.39 -16.53 6.15
N THR A 486 1.17 -15.98 6.13
CA THR A 486 0.43 -15.66 7.36
C THR A 486 -0.30 -16.87 7.91
N PRO A 487 -0.33 -17.07 9.24
CA PRO A 487 -1.31 -17.94 9.86
C PRO A 487 -2.75 -17.51 9.51
N LYS A 488 -3.60 -18.50 9.20
CA LYS A 488 -5.02 -18.31 8.88
C LYS A 488 -5.76 -17.44 9.89
N ASP A 489 -5.56 -17.66 11.19
CA ASP A 489 -6.24 -16.89 12.23
C ASP A 489 -5.92 -15.40 12.18
N ARG A 490 -4.70 -15.05 11.77
CA ARG A 490 -4.27 -13.67 11.60
C ARG A 490 -4.75 -13.05 10.28
N ARG A 491 -4.93 -13.86 9.24
CA ARG A 491 -5.60 -13.40 8.02
C ARG A 491 -7.07 -13.13 8.26
N LEU A 492 -7.75 -13.91 9.11
CA LEU A 492 -9.13 -13.64 9.51
C LEU A 492 -9.24 -12.46 10.49
N ASN A 493 -8.21 -12.26 11.32
CA ASN A 493 -8.16 -11.20 12.32
C ASN A 493 -6.92 -10.32 12.09
N PRO A 494 -6.89 -9.52 11.01
CA PRO A 494 -5.79 -8.60 10.74
C PRO A 494 -5.61 -7.62 11.91
N PRO A 495 -4.36 -7.19 12.20
CA PRO A 495 -4.13 -6.11 13.14
C PRO A 495 -4.78 -4.81 12.65
N ALA A 496 -5.07 -3.90 13.58
CA ALA A 496 -5.62 -2.58 13.25
C ALA A 496 -4.66 -1.75 12.38
N ASP A 497 -3.35 -1.88 12.57
CA ASP A 497 -2.32 -1.25 11.72
C ASP A 497 -1.69 -2.29 10.78
N ALA A 498 -1.88 -2.11 9.47
CA ALA A 498 -1.28 -2.94 8.44
C ALA A 498 0.20 -2.62 8.22
N VAL A 499 0.60 -1.37 8.49
CA VAL A 499 2.00 -0.94 8.46
C VAL A 499 2.50 -0.78 9.88
N GLN A 500 3.66 -1.35 10.16
CA GLN A 500 4.34 -1.10 11.41
C GLN A 500 5.51 -0.15 11.17
N LEU A 501 5.52 0.98 11.88
CA LEU A 501 6.59 1.97 11.77
C LEU A 501 7.85 1.45 12.48
N PRO A 502 9.05 1.51 11.87
CA PRO A 502 10.27 1.04 12.52
C PRO A 502 10.62 1.92 13.73
N THR A 503 10.43 1.38 14.94
CA THR A 503 10.59 2.09 16.23
C THR A 503 11.91 2.84 16.34
N SER A 504 13.04 2.19 16.01
CA SER A 504 14.37 2.81 16.10
C SER A 504 14.52 4.01 15.15
N ARG A 505 14.04 3.86 13.92
CA ARG A 505 14.11 4.90 12.89
C ARG A 505 13.18 6.07 13.21
N LEU A 506 11.97 5.79 13.68
CA LEU A 506 11.03 6.81 14.13
C LEU A 506 11.56 7.58 15.34
N THR A 507 12.14 6.88 16.32
CA THR A 507 12.77 7.50 17.50
C THR A 507 13.93 8.40 17.09
N ALA A 508 14.80 7.94 16.17
CA ALA A 508 15.88 8.74 15.61
C ALA A 508 15.36 9.96 14.82
N GLN A 509 14.27 9.80 14.06
CA GLN A 509 13.67 10.93 13.34
C GLN A 509 13.11 11.98 14.31
N PHE A 510 12.42 11.59 15.39
CA PHE A 510 12.01 12.54 16.43
C PHE A 510 13.19 13.24 17.11
N ARG A 511 14.31 12.52 17.31
CA ARG A 511 15.56 13.11 17.83
C ARG A 511 16.11 14.16 16.87
N THR A 512 16.10 13.87 15.58
CA THR A 512 16.51 14.80 14.52
C THR A 512 15.59 16.02 14.46
N TRP A 513 14.28 15.85 14.57
CA TRP A 513 13.33 16.98 14.61
C TRP A 513 13.56 17.90 15.81
N ALA A 514 13.71 17.33 17.02
CA ALA A 514 14.01 18.10 18.23
C ALA A 514 15.32 18.89 18.08
N THR A 515 16.34 18.26 17.50
CA THR A 515 17.63 18.90 17.25
C THR A 515 17.50 20.05 16.24
N LEU A 516 16.79 19.83 15.13
CA LEU A 516 16.59 20.85 14.11
C LEU A 516 15.74 22.03 14.61
N ALA A 517 14.74 21.79 15.45
CA ALA A 517 13.95 22.84 16.08
C ALA A 517 14.81 23.73 16.99
N ASP A 518 15.62 23.13 17.87
CA ASP A 518 16.53 23.85 18.76
C ASP A 518 17.58 24.67 17.98
N LEU A 519 18.18 24.08 16.93
CA LEU A 519 19.12 24.83 16.06
C LEU A 519 18.44 26.00 15.34
N GLN A 520 17.17 25.86 14.93
CA GLN A 520 16.41 26.94 14.29
C GLN A 520 16.13 28.08 15.28
N GLU A 521 15.75 27.76 16.51
CA GLU A 521 15.57 28.76 17.58
C GLU A 521 16.87 29.51 17.86
N ARG A 522 17.99 28.79 18.02
CA ARG A 522 19.31 29.40 18.22
C ARG A 522 19.72 30.28 17.04
N ARG A 523 19.49 29.83 15.80
CA ARG A 523 19.75 30.63 14.58
C ARG A 523 18.99 31.95 14.63
N ASP A 524 17.72 31.92 15.03
CA ASP A 524 16.86 33.10 15.04
C ASP A 524 17.25 34.11 16.12
N ALA A 525 17.98 33.68 17.16
CA ALA A 525 18.58 34.54 18.17
C ALA A 525 19.98 35.09 17.81
N LEU A 526 20.57 34.62 16.71
CA LEU A 526 21.92 35.00 16.26
C LEU A 526 21.87 35.97 15.07
N GLU A 527 22.95 36.73 14.91
CA GLU A 527 23.19 37.65 13.80
C GLU A 527 24.57 37.41 13.18
N GLY A 528 24.79 37.95 11.97
CA GLY A 528 26.10 37.92 11.33
C GLY A 528 26.62 36.50 11.04
N ASP A 529 27.94 36.34 11.14
CA ASP A 529 28.63 35.08 10.87
C ASP A 529 28.19 33.93 11.79
N ALA A 530 27.79 34.23 13.03
CA ALA A 530 27.29 33.22 13.97
C ALA A 530 25.95 32.64 13.51
N ARG A 531 25.08 33.48 12.90
CA ARG A 531 23.83 33.02 12.28
C ARG A 531 24.11 32.16 11.06
N ALA A 532 25.00 32.60 10.17
CA ALA A 532 25.40 31.85 8.99
C ALA A 532 25.97 30.46 9.36
N ASP A 533 26.79 30.40 10.41
CA ASP A 533 27.35 29.16 10.93
C ASP A 533 26.27 28.21 11.51
N MET A 534 25.25 28.76 12.16
CA MET A 534 24.10 27.98 12.61
C MET A 534 23.25 27.47 11.44
N GLU A 535 23.04 28.28 10.39
CA GLU A 535 22.37 27.86 9.15
C GLU A 535 23.14 26.72 8.46
N TYR A 536 24.48 26.78 8.45
CA TYR A 536 25.32 25.70 7.96
C TYR A 536 25.12 24.40 8.74
N LYS A 537 25.06 24.46 10.09
CA LYS A 537 24.81 23.29 10.93
C LYS A 537 23.45 22.66 10.66
N ILE A 538 22.40 23.48 10.51
CA ILE A 538 21.06 23.00 10.12
C ILE A 538 21.13 22.26 8.78
N ALA A 539 21.78 22.85 7.77
CA ALA A 539 21.96 22.21 6.46
C ALA A 539 22.78 20.91 6.55
N ALA A 540 23.82 20.88 7.38
CA ALA A 540 24.63 19.69 7.62
C ALA A 540 23.85 18.56 8.29
N VAL A 541 22.97 18.86 9.24
CA VAL A 541 22.07 17.86 9.84
C VAL A 541 21.15 17.27 8.77
N TYR A 542 20.52 18.08 7.92
CA TYR A 542 19.73 17.57 6.79
C TYR A 542 20.55 16.71 5.82
N TYR A 543 21.81 17.06 5.59
CA TYR A 543 22.71 16.34 4.69
C TYR A 543 23.08 14.96 5.23
N HIS A 544 23.36 14.85 6.53
CA HIS A 544 23.78 13.58 7.13
C HIS A 544 22.61 12.72 7.58
N GLU A 545 21.53 13.33 8.06
CA GLU A 545 20.32 12.64 8.50
C GLU A 545 19.33 12.51 7.34
N ARG A 546 19.58 11.52 6.48
CA ARG A 546 18.67 11.17 5.37
C ARG A 546 17.22 11.07 5.83
N ASP A 547 17.00 10.51 7.01
CA ASP A 547 15.68 10.26 7.56
C ASP A 547 15.09 11.47 8.31
N ALA A 548 15.68 12.67 8.22
CA ALA A 548 15.12 13.88 8.81
C ALA A 548 13.68 14.14 8.32
N ILE A 549 13.39 13.97 7.02
CA ILE A 549 12.03 14.12 6.47
C ILE A 549 11.59 12.95 5.59
N PHE A 550 12.50 12.04 5.28
CA PHE A 550 12.21 10.85 4.47
C PHE A 550 11.33 9.88 5.27
N PRO A 551 10.26 9.29 4.68
CA PRO A 551 9.31 8.52 5.45
C PRO A 551 9.90 7.26 6.10
N VAL A 552 9.62 7.04 7.39
CA VAL A 552 10.14 5.88 8.13
C VAL A 552 9.55 4.54 7.67
N TYR A 553 8.37 4.57 7.04
CA TYR A 553 7.73 3.40 6.44
C TYR A 553 8.36 2.99 5.09
N ALA A 554 9.16 3.86 4.45
CA ALA A 554 9.80 3.54 3.17
C ALA A 554 11.11 2.77 3.39
N ALA A 555 11.30 1.61 2.76
CA ALA A 555 12.55 0.87 2.89
C ALA A 555 13.75 1.66 2.31
N ASN A 556 14.78 1.92 3.14
CA ASN A 556 15.99 2.68 2.75
C ASN A 556 16.80 2.03 1.61
N ARG A 557 16.53 0.76 1.27
CA ARG A 557 17.30 -0.04 0.30
C ARG A 557 16.64 -0.22 -1.06
N VAL A 558 15.42 0.24 -1.28
CA VAL A 558 14.70 -0.09 -2.51
C VAL A 558 14.46 1.15 -3.36
N ASN A 559 14.74 0.99 -4.65
CA ASN A 559 14.29 1.79 -5.78
C ASN A 559 12.75 2.08 -5.85
N SER A 560 12.00 1.92 -4.75
CA SER A 560 10.53 1.87 -4.71
C SER A 560 9.91 2.36 -3.38
N GLY A 561 10.55 3.29 -2.67
CA GLY A 561 9.90 3.96 -1.53
C GLY A 561 8.58 4.65 -1.90
N VAL A 562 8.41 4.90 -3.19
CA VAL A 562 7.16 5.24 -3.83
C VAL A 562 6.66 4.00 -4.58
N PRO A 563 5.43 3.52 -4.35
CA PRO A 563 4.84 2.40 -5.08
C PRO A 563 5.06 2.54 -6.60
N ASN A 564 5.45 1.46 -7.28
CA ASN A 564 5.53 1.40 -8.75
C ASN A 564 4.12 1.68 -9.30
N GLY A 565 3.82 2.95 -9.62
CA GLY A 565 2.46 3.39 -9.97
C GLY A 565 2.13 4.82 -9.57
N VAL A 566 2.80 5.38 -8.56
CA VAL A 566 2.67 6.81 -8.25
C VAL A 566 3.46 7.56 -9.32
N GLY A 567 2.77 8.04 -10.37
CA GLY A 567 3.39 8.71 -11.51
C GLY A 567 4.12 10.01 -11.13
N ARG A 568 3.72 11.15 -11.70
CA ARG A 568 4.35 12.45 -11.39
C ARG A 568 4.25 12.84 -9.91
N GLU A 569 3.22 12.37 -9.20
CA GLU A 569 3.08 12.62 -7.75
C GLU A 569 4.15 11.89 -6.92
N GLY A 570 4.68 10.77 -7.41
CA GLY A 570 5.78 10.05 -6.78
C GLY A 570 7.10 10.81 -6.82
N GLU A 571 7.34 11.52 -7.92
CA GLU A 571 8.47 12.45 -8.07
C GLU A 571 8.31 13.65 -7.13
N ARG A 572 7.09 14.14 -6.93
CA ARG A 572 6.81 15.20 -5.96
C ARG A 572 7.09 14.75 -4.53
N LEU A 573 6.67 13.55 -4.13
CA LEU A 573 7.01 12.98 -2.82
C LEU A 573 8.52 12.87 -2.62
N THR A 574 9.22 12.25 -3.57
CA THR A 574 10.68 12.08 -3.45
C THR A 574 11.42 13.40 -3.44
N THR A 575 10.97 14.40 -4.21
CA THR A 575 11.61 15.72 -4.27
C THR A 575 11.33 16.56 -3.03
N ASN A 576 10.08 16.62 -2.58
CA ASN A 576 9.69 17.42 -1.42
C ASN A 576 10.20 16.84 -0.11
N PHE A 577 10.47 15.53 -0.07
CA PHE A 577 10.84 14.81 1.15
C PHE A 577 12.25 14.24 1.12
N ALA A 578 13.11 14.75 0.22
CA ALA A 578 14.53 14.47 0.24
C ALA A 578 15.26 15.46 1.16
N SER A 579 15.70 15.00 2.33
CA SER A 579 16.55 15.76 3.26
C SER A 579 17.77 16.37 2.55
N LEU A 580 18.36 15.64 1.58
CA LEU A 580 19.48 16.13 0.77
C LEU A 580 19.11 17.29 -0.16
N ARG A 581 17.89 17.33 -0.71
CA ARG A 581 17.41 18.46 -1.53
C ARG A 581 17.30 19.70 -0.66
N ARG A 582 16.71 19.54 0.53
CA ARG A 582 16.63 20.62 1.52
C ARG A 582 18.01 21.11 1.97
N ALA A 583 18.95 20.19 2.18
CA ALA A 583 20.34 20.54 2.49
C ALA A 583 20.99 21.33 1.35
N ALA A 584 20.86 20.89 0.10
CA ALA A 584 21.38 21.59 -1.07
C ALA A 584 20.85 23.03 -1.15
N ASP A 585 19.52 23.19 -1.06
CA ASP A 585 18.87 24.52 -1.10
C ASP A 585 19.35 25.43 0.04
N LEU A 586 19.53 24.89 1.25
CA LEU A 586 20.02 25.67 2.40
C LEU A 586 21.49 26.07 2.22
N PHE A 587 22.35 25.18 1.73
CA PHE A 587 23.75 25.51 1.47
C PHE A 587 23.92 26.53 0.34
N GLU A 588 23.16 26.43 -0.75
CA GLU A 588 23.15 27.42 -1.83
C GLU A 588 22.68 28.79 -1.33
N LYS A 589 21.56 28.80 -0.60
CA LYS A 589 21.02 30.03 -0.01
C LYS A 589 22.04 30.67 0.93
N LEU A 590 22.67 29.88 1.80
CA LEU A 590 23.73 30.34 2.69
C LEU A 590 24.89 30.98 1.93
N ALA A 591 25.37 30.33 0.85
CA ALA A 591 26.44 30.87 0.02
C ALA A 591 26.05 32.16 -0.72
N ALA A 592 24.77 32.34 -1.06
CA ALA A 592 24.25 33.52 -1.73
C ALA A 592 24.01 34.69 -0.75
N ASP A 593 23.35 34.42 0.38
CA ASP A 593 22.96 35.44 1.36
C ASP A 593 24.16 35.97 2.17
N TRP A 594 25.24 35.17 2.29
CA TRP A 594 26.42 35.49 3.09
C TRP A 594 27.72 35.46 2.26
N PRO A 595 27.90 36.38 1.29
CA PRO A 595 29.03 36.35 0.36
C PRO A 595 30.41 36.50 1.04
N ASN A 596 30.45 37.13 2.23
CA ASN A 596 31.67 37.39 2.99
C ASN A 596 31.89 36.43 4.16
N TRP A 597 30.99 35.46 4.38
CA TRP A 597 31.16 34.50 5.46
C TRP A 597 32.36 33.59 5.19
N GLN A 598 33.25 33.44 6.16
CA GLN A 598 34.55 32.79 5.98
C GLN A 598 34.50 31.32 5.53
N ALA A 599 33.34 30.65 5.68
CA ALA A 599 33.12 29.27 5.26
C ALA A 599 32.15 29.16 4.06
N ARG A 600 32.02 30.24 3.27
CA ARG A 600 31.22 30.24 2.04
C ARG A 600 31.67 29.18 1.04
N ASP A 601 32.96 28.95 0.91
CA ASP A 601 33.53 27.86 0.11
C ASP A 601 33.00 26.49 0.58
N LYS A 602 32.98 26.22 1.89
CA LYS A 602 32.40 24.99 2.45
C LYS A 602 30.92 24.85 2.11
N ALA A 603 30.15 25.95 2.13
CA ALA A 603 28.74 25.93 1.75
C ALA A 603 28.56 25.53 0.28
N ILE A 604 29.27 26.15 -0.65
CA ILE A 604 29.21 25.80 -2.09
C ILE A 604 29.61 24.33 -2.31
N TYR A 605 30.71 23.89 -1.67
CA TYR A 605 31.15 22.49 -1.75
C TYR A 605 30.10 21.50 -1.23
N SER A 606 29.48 21.84 -0.09
CA SER A 606 28.47 20.98 0.55
C SER A 606 27.17 20.93 -0.25
N ALA A 607 26.77 22.05 -0.86
CA ALA A 607 25.67 22.10 -1.81
C ALA A 607 25.92 21.15 -3.00
N ALA A 608 27.12 21.21 -3.58
CA ALA A 608 27.52 20.34 -4.68
C ALA A 608 27.44 18.85 -4.28
N LEU A 609 27.97 18.49 -3.11
CA LEU A 609 27.88 17.12 -2.60
C LEU A 609 26.45 16.66 -2.33
N ALA A 610 25.57 17.55 -1.84
CA ALA A 610 24.17 17.24 -1.59
C ALA A 610 23.45 16.91 -2.91
N TRP A 611 23.70 17.69 -3.96
CA TRP A 611 23.19 17.42 -5.30
C TRP A 611 23.69 16.13 -5.91
N ILE A 612 24.98 15.84 -5.75
CA ILE A 612 25.56 14.58 -6.23
C ILE A 612 24.96 13.38 -5.49
N LYS A 613 24.77 13.45 -4.18
CA LYS A 613 24.13 12.36 -3.42
C LYS A 613 22.66 12.16 -3.78
N LEU A 614 21.96 13.18 -4.26
CA LEU A 614 20.59 13.01 -4.78
C LEU A 614 20.52 12.10 -6.00
N VAL A 615 21.63 11.91 -6.74
CA VAL A 615 21.69 10.99 -7.88
C VAL A 615 21.45 9.54 -7.45
N ASP A 616 21.77 9.20 -6.20
CA ASP A 616 21.51 7.88 -5.63
C ASP A 616 20.00 7.66 -5.33
N TYR A 617 19.16 8.70 -5.42
CA TYR A 617 17.71 8.61 -5.25
C TYR A 617 17.02 8.45 -6.62
N ARG A 618 16.40 7.29 -6.84
CA ARG A 618 15.51 7.01 -7.99
C ARG A 618 14.04 7.26 -7.61
N PRO A 619 13.14 7.68 -8.55
CA PRO A 619 13.25 7.56 -10.02
C PRO A 619 13.72 8.86 -10.72
N VAL A 620 14.86 8.83 -11.41
CA VAL A 620 15.14 8.85 -12.88
C VAL A 620 15.18 10.22 -13.66
N PRO A 621 14.41 11.30 -13.42
CA PRO A 621 14.74 12.59 -14.06
C PRO A 621 15.74 13.46 -13.27
N ALA A 622 15.79 13.30 -11.95
CA ALA A 622 16.64 14.11 -11.07
C ALA A 622 18.14 13.85 -11.24
N GLY A 623 18.54 12.70 -11.82
CA GLY A 623 19.95 12.33 -11.95
C GLY A 623 20.74 13.34 -12.78
N ALA A 624 20.28 13.66 -14.00
CA ALA A 624 20.99 14.60 -14.86
C ALA A 624 20.99 16.03 -14.30
N VAL A 625 19.86 16.47 -13.71
CA VAL A 625 19.76 17.80 -13.09
C VAL A 625 20.68 17.90 -11.87
N GLY A 626 20.64 16.92 -10.98
CA GLY A 626 21.51 16.89 -9.79
C GLY A 626 22.98 16.84 -10.16
N ILE A 627 23.36 16.05 -11.17
CA ILE A 627 24.74 16.03 -11.69
C ILE A 627 25.14 17.41 -12.23
N ARG A 628 24.31 18.04 -13.08
CA ARG A 628 24.64 19.35 -13.66
C ARG A 628 24.76 20.43 -12.59
N ASN A 629 23.83 20.48 -11.64
CA ASN A 629 23.86 21.45 -10.55
C ASN A 629 25.08 21.21 -9.65
N GLY A 630 25.36 19.96 -9.27
CA GLY A 630 26.53 19.61 -8.48
C GLY A 630 27.85 19.98 -9.16
N VAL A 631 28.01 19.67 -10.45
CA VAL A 631 29.18 20.05 -11.24
C VAL A 631 29.31 21.57 -11.36
N SER A 632 28.21 22.27 -11.64
CA SER A 632 28.22 23.74 -11.73
C SER A 632 28.68 24.40 -10.44
N LEU A 633 28.26 23.87 -9.28
CA LEU A 633 28.67 24.38 -7.97
C LEU A 633 30.14 24.09 -7.67
N PHE A 634 30.65 22.91 -8.03
CA PHE A 634 32.09 22.64 -7.93
C PHE A 634 32.93 23.60 -8.78
N GLU A 635 32.48 23.89 -10.00
CA GLU A 635 33.15 24.84 -10.90
C GLU A 635 33.08 26.28 -10.40
N GLN A 636 31.92 26.66 -9.83
CA GLN A 636 31.77 27.94 -9.16
C GLN A 636 32.76 28.07 -8.00
N LEU A 637 32.93 27.04 -7.17
CA LEU A 637 33.89 27.07 -6.07
C LEU A 637 35.32 27.27 -6.56
N VAL A 638 35.75 26.53 -7.60
CA VAL A 638 37.09 26.67 -8.18
C VAL A 638 37.32 28.07 -8.75
N SER A 639 36.28 28.65 -9.37
CA SER A 639 36.39 29.98 -9.98
C SER A 639 36.38 31.11 -8.95
N GLU A 640 35.54 31.02 -7.92
CA GLU A 640 35.35 32.09 -6.95
C GLU A 640 36.33 32.02 -5.77
N HIS A 641 36.81 30.82 -5.43
CA HIS A 641 37.69 30.56 -4.28
C HIS A 641 38.90 29.71 -4.66
N PRO A 642 39.74 30.11 -5.64
CA PRO A 642 40.85 29.29 -6.12
C PRO A 642 41.86 28.90 -5.01
N ASP A 643 41.97 29.71 -3.96
CA ASP A 643 42.87 29.47 -2.82
C ASP A 643 42.26 28.60 -1.69
N SER A 644 40.98 28.20 -1.80
CA SER A 644 40.35 27.30 -0.83
C SER A 644 41.02 25.92 -0.86
N THR A 645 41.18 25.31 0.31
CA THR A 645 41.65 23.92 0.42
C THR A 645 40.71 22.90 -0.22
N LEU A 646 39.47 23.31 -0.55
CA LEU A 646 38.47 22.47 -1.21
C LEU A 646 38.49 22.58 -2.75
N SER A 647 39.22 23.54 -3.31
CA SER A 647 39.20 23.81 -4.76
C SER A 647 39.80 22.69 -5.59
N ASP A 648 40.88 22.07 -5.13
CA ASP A 648 41.47 20.90 -5.79
C ASP A 648 40.50 19.70 -5.80
N ASP A 649 39.78 19.47 -4.70
CA ASP A 649 38.81 18.40 -4.59
C ASP A 649 37.58 18.66 -5.45
N ALA A 650 37.09 19.90 -5.47
CA ALA A 650 35.98 20.32 -6.32
C ALA A 650 36.32 20.17 -7.81
N TYR A 651 37.52 20.59 -8.22
CA TYR A 651 37.99 20.42 -9.59
C TYR A 651 38.02 18.94 -10.00
N ARG A 652 38.58 18.07 -9.15
CA ARG A 652 38.63 16.63 -9.39
C ARG A 652 37.24 16.01 -9.45
N ALA A 653 36.34 16.41 -8.54
CA ALA A 653 34.96 15.95 -8.52
C ALA A 653 34.20 16.36 -9.79
N ALA A 654 34.28 17.64 -10.19
CA ALA A 654 33.67 18.14 -11.41
C ALA A 654 34.14 17.37 -12.65
N ALA A 655 35.46 17.19 -12.80
CA ALA A 655 36.05 16.45 -13.90
C ALA A 655 35.61 14.97 -13.92
N TYR A 656 35.54 14.32 -12.75
CA TYR A 656 35.07 12.95 -12.61
C TYR A 656 33.61 12.82 -13.05
N TRP A 657 32.71 13.64 -12.50
CA TRP A 657 31.27 13.55 -12.77
C TRP A 657 30.93 13.88 -14.22
N ARG A 658 31.59 14.88 -14.84
CA ARG A 658 31.50 15.15 -16.28
C ARG A 658 31.89 13.93 -17.12
N ARG A 659 32.99 13.26 -16.77
CA ARG A 659 33.50 12.10 -17.52
C ARG A 659 32.56 10.90 -17.41
N VAL A 660 32.14 10.55 -16.19
CA VAL A 660 31.31 9.36 -15.93
C VAL A 660 29.89 9.55 -16.46
N HIS A 661 29.37 10.76 -16.43
CA HIS A 661 27.99 11.06 -16.82
C HIS A 661 27.90 11.92 -18.08
N SER A 662 28.81 11.80 -19.04
CA SER A 662 28.82 12.60 -20.27
C SER A 662 27.47 12.65 -21.01
N HIS A 663 26.67 11.59 -20.92
CA HIS A 663 25.30 11.54 -21.44
C HIS A 663 24.34 12.59 -20.84
N ALA A 664 24.59 13.07 -19.62
CA ALA A 664 23.80 14.13 -18.97
C ALA A 664 24.01 15.52 -19.60
N TRP A 665 25.04 15.68 -20.44
CA TRP A 665 25.37 16.91 -21.17
C TRP A 665 25.12 16.83 -22.69
N ASN A 666 24.94 15.63 -23.25
CA ASN A 666 24.81 15.45 -24.71
C ASN A 666 23.35 15.49 -25.24
N LYS A 667 22.37 15.97 -24.46
CA LYS A 667 20.93 15.91 -24.79
C LYS A 667 20.25 17.27 -24.94
N GLU A 668 21.02 18.36 -24.99
CA GLU A 668 20.56 19.67 -25.47
C GLU A 668 21.07 19.89 -26.89
#